data_AF-A0A9E3TD36-F1
#
_entry.id   AF-A0A9E3TD36-F1
#
_cell.length_a   1.000
_cell.length_b   1.000
_cell.length_c   1.000
_cell.angle_alpha   90.00
_cell.angle_beta   90.00
_cell.angle_gamma   90.00
#
_symmetry.space_group_name_H-M   'P 1'
#
loop_
_entity.id
_entity.type
_entity.pdbx_description
1 polymer ?
#
loop_
_entity_poly.entity_id
_entity_poly.type
_entity_poly.pdbx_seq_one_letter_code
_entity_poly.pdbx_strand_id
1 'polypeptide(L)'
;MKVDWNGIYEGRGLYSGHGSRGSCAALKVRTIRDVVERLRPQTFLDVGCGDLHVIRQVDLGSTAYTGLDSSKVLVDKLRAEGETRSLVTGDFLEMPISHVWDLTMCLDVLIHLTSLEEYKAFAKKLLSTARRGLLVSGFSRPTPGNTGSRVVHFYESIFETFRDHQVISYGEYRDCSLVLVLPNSDSKCESTGHVAATNLPIPKAAKTPRRIWAYWENPPGQTRSEYLDLCEQTWRRHCGDDFEITCVTPESVEQHAPNLPSQWSRIPCMAHKADYLRAVLLHRNGGIWLDADTIVLQNLREMTDRLDASGSDFLGCGRPGNRPSNGIFAAKPGSLLLERYIAAMNEFLETRGEDLRFRWTELGYSLLWPLTREYSYFQYDFRVCIPIHPSRYKVFFEETPLKDLPVDVCDVRDDTLTVYLYNAMFPVAFKRLSSQEILKSRTVIGQLFRLALGIPTDDELLHELSAVKHRNRLAGVLRACGRNQAMCEVGVRAGHHLNAILNAGQPELLVGVDHWQGGLGSSRNDIGLSQLQQSQLEERVRERFKSLGDRCRIVRAESSEAALKFPDESFDYVYLDADHSYDAIRGDLAAWYPKVRIGGVLAGHDYVERTTKYVEFGVVRAVKEFVRDRGIRHFAITDEASPSWIVLKDEPSETPSFCYWSVGFGEKHHSFLRAMVKSARKLGVRQDIHVWTDVSSEIRGCITHKYEPAKHSAPNYMFKLQLLLEMSKFSYDYCVFLDADSYFVRRPHLQAVFDLADPLHLHQETPINSPDYTDEQMRTRAWHGMNLYSLVEAFAARGICGKSLFLNNAGFFVVKRTGLEQVYQTCWEGFRYFHDELGFQSVTEEIAFAWAMAKLSIPSRHRVTRSELSEIWCTDRGCFRGRLPTGEPFQHWLNWTGTKWSVNPAIVHAHKSKQQLIDYAAD
;
A
#
# COMPACT_ATOMS: atom_id res chain seq x y z
N MET A 1 4.18 -36.14 -14.77
CA MET A 1 5.16 -36.71 -15.73
C MET A 1 6.04 -37.65 -14.91
N LYS A 2 6.18 -38.93 -15.27
CA LYS A 2 7.00 -39.90 -14.49
C LYS A 2 8.46 -39.42 -14.50
N VAL A 3 9.09 -39.40 -13.33
CA VAL A 3 10.47 -38.91 -13.18
C VAL A 3 11.43 -39.89 -13.84
N ASP A 4 12.28 -39.41 -14.75
CA ASP A 4 13.35 -40.20 -15.36
C ASP A 4 14.60 -40.18 -14.46
N TRP A 5 14.68 -41.16 -13.55
CA TRP A 5 15.80 -41.28 -12.62
C TRP A 5 17.12 -41.64 -13.33
N ASN A 6 17.09 -42.42 -14.43
CA ASN A 6 18.30 -42.74 -15.19
C ASN A 6 18.90 -41.46 -15.78
N GLY A 7 18.09 -40.64 -16.46
CA GLY A 7 18.56 -39.36 -17.02
C GLY A 7 19.11 -38.40 -15.96
N ILE A 8 18.51 -38.39 -14.75
CA ILE A 8 19.01 -37.58 -13.62
C ILE A 8 20.42 -38.03 -13.19
N TYR A 9 20.63 -39.33 -12.99
CA TYR A 9 21.93 -39.86 -12.54
C TYR A 9 22.98 -39.88 -13.67
N GLU A 10 22.56 -39.95 -14.94
CA GLU A 10 23.45 -39.70 -16.09
C GLU A 10 23.97 -38.27 -16.09
N GLY A 11 23.08 -37.28 -15.95
CA GLY A 11 23.45 -35.85 -15.99
C GLY A 11 24.14 -35.30 -14.75
N ARG A 12 23.89 -35.88 -13.56
CA ARG A 12 24.36 -35.31 -12.27
C ARG A 12 25.38 -36.17 -11.52
N GLY A 13 25.76 -37.34 -12.04
CA GLY A 13 26.60 -38.30 -11.29
C GLY A 13 25.86 -38.91 -10.09
N LEU A 14 26.57 -39.34 -9.04
CA LEU A 14 25.98 -39.89 -7.80
C LEU A 14 25.41 -38.79 -6.88
N TYR A 15 24.42 -38.08 -7.38
CA TYR A 15 23.74 -37.02 -6.63
C TYR A 15 22.23 -37.21 -6.68
N SER A 16 21.67 -37.79 -5.61
CA SER A 16 20.23 -38.08 -5.48
C SER A 16 19.36 -36.85 -5.16
N GLY A 17 19.96 -35.65 -5.05
CA GLY A 17 19.24 -34.40 -4.78
C GLY A 17 19.43 -33.83 -3.37
N HIS A 18 18.91 -32.62 -3.17
CA HIS A 18 19.09 -31.84 -1.94
C HIS A 18 18.42 -32.46 -0.70
N GLY A 19 17.41 -33.33 -0.87
CA GLY A 19 16.72 -34.01 0.23
C GLY A 19 17.61 -35.03 0.98
N SER A 20 18.70 -35.47 0.36
CA SER A 20 19.64 -36.44 0.93
C SER A 20 20.98 -35.81 1.27
N ARG A 21 21.03 -34.51 1.58
CA ARG A 21 22.24 -33.76 1.94
C ARG A 21 21.99 -32.81 3.12
N GLY A 22 23.07 -32.33 3.75
CA GLY A 22 23.03 -31.33 4.81
C GLY A 22 22.18 -31.75 6.02
N SER A 23 21.45 -30.80 6.62
CA SER A 23 20.59 -31.05 7.78
C SER A 23 19.47 -32.06 7.52
N CYS A 24 18.96 -32.15 6.28
CA CYS A 24 17.99 -33.18 5.89
C CYS A 24 18.59 -34.58 5.98
N ALA A 25 19.84 -34.77 5.55
CA ALA A 25 20.55 -36.03 5.73
C ALA A 25 20.80 -36.31 7.22
N ALA A 26 21.19 -35.31 8.01
CA ALA A 26 21.46 -35.49 9.44
C ALA A 26 20.21 -35.97 10.22
N LEU A 27 19.03 -35.41 9.93
CA LEU A 27 17.76 -35.86 10.52
C LEU A 27 17.44 -37.31 10.15
N LYS A 28 17.59 -37.65 8.86
CA LYS A 28 17.38 -39.03 8.37
C LYS A 28 18.35 -40.00 9.02
N VAL A 29 19.64 -39.68 9.08
CA VAL A 29 20.68 -40.53 9.70
C VAL A 29 20.37 -40.77 11.18
N ARG A 30 20.05 -39.72 11.94
CA ARG A 30 19.66 -39.85 13.36
C ARG A 30 18.44 -40.75 13.51
N THR A 31 17.40 -40.49 12.73
CA THR A 31 16.17 -41.27 12.77
C THR A 31 16.40 -42.74 12.43
N ILE A 32 17.18 -43.03 11.38
CA ILE A 32 17.49 -44.41 11.00
C ILE A 32 18.25 -45.11 12.13
N ARG A 33 19.22 -44.44 12.78
CA ARG A 33 19.93 -45.00 13.94
C ARG A 33 18.96 -45.34 15.07
N ASP A 34 18.09 -44.41 15.45
CA ASP A 34 17.11 -44.61 16.52
C ASP A 34 16.15 -45.76 16.20
N VAL A 35 15.71 -45.87 14.94
CA VAL A 35 14.82 -46.95 14.48
C VAL A 35 15.54 -48.30 14.45
N VAL A 36 16.77 -48.35 13.97
CA VAL A 36 17.60 -49.58 13.95
C VAL A 36 17.89 -50.03 15.38
N GLU A 37 18.23 -49.13 16.29
CA GLU A 37 18.44 -49.43 17.71
C GLU A 37 17.16 -49.95 18.37
N ARG A 38 16.02 -49.32 18.06
CA ARG A 38 14.70 -49.67 18.60
C ARG A 38 14.22 -51.04 18.12
N LEU A 39 14.31 -51.31 16.83
CA LEU A 39 13.71 -52.52 16.22
C LEU A 39 14.69 -53.69 16.12
N ARG A 40 16.00 -53.41 16.21
CA ARG A 40 17.11 -54.36 16.03
C ARG A 40 16.87 -55.30 14.85
N PRO A 41 16.66 -54.76 13.62
CA PRO A 41 16.31 -55.57 12.47
C PRO A 41 17.48 -56.50 12.10
N GLN A 42 17.17 -57.73 11.68
CA GLN A 42 18.17 -58.62 11.07
C GLN A 42 18.24 -58.39 9.55
N THR A 43 17.13 -57.96 8.95
CA THR A 43 17.00 -57.68 7.52
C THR A 43 16.42 -56.28 7.30
N PHE A 44 17.02 -55.51 6.38
CA PHE A 44 16.65 -54.13 6.11
C PHE A 44 16.53 -53.88 4.59
N LEU A 45 15.32 -53.57 4.13
CA LEU A 45 15.04 -53.09 2.77
C LEU A 45 14.99 -51.56 2.71
N ASP A 46 15.68 -50.97 1.74
CA ASP A 46 15.65 -49.53 1.45
C ASP A 46 15.18 -49.30 0.01
N VAL A 47 13.94 -48.84 -0.14
CA VAL A 47 13.25 -48.64 -1.42
C VAL A 47 13.46 -47.20 -1.90
N GLY A 48 14.07 -47.04 -3.07
CA GLY A 48 14.58 -45.76 -3.56
C GLY A 48 15.88 -45.37 -2.87
N CYS A 49 16.81 -46.32 -2.72
CA CYS A 49 18.02 -46.16 -1.91
C CYS A 49 18.96 -45.04 -2.39
N GLY A 50 18.83 -44.61 -3.65
CA GLY A 50 19.60 -43.50 -4.21
C GLY A 50 21.11 -43.76 -4.17
N ASP A 51 21.89 -42.69 -4.01
CA ASP A 51 23.35 -42.73 -3.96
C ASP A 51 23.95 -43.27 -2.64
N LEU A 52 23.12 -43.85 -1.76
CA LEU A 52 23.49 -44.40 -0.46
C LEU A 52 24.09 -43.37 0.52
N HIS A 53 24.06 -42.07 0.21
CA HIS A 53 24.72 -41.07 1.03
C HIS A 53 24.23 -41.05 2.48
N VAL A 54 22.92 -41.23 2.70
CA VAL A 54 22.32 -41.28 4.04
C VAL A 54 22.70 -42.60 4.74
N ILE A 55 22.48 -43.74 4.10
CA ILE A 55 22.66 -45.04 4.75
C ILE A 55 24.13 -45.38 5.02
N ARG A 56 25.08 -44.89 4.22
CA ARG A 56 26.53 -45.05 4.47
C ARG A 56 26.99 -44.41 5.79
N GLN A 57 26.20 -43.48 6.34
CA GLN A 57 26.49 -42.82 7.62
C GLN A 57 25.86 -43.52 8.83
N VAL A 58 25.09 -44.59 8.61
CA VAL A 58 24.45 -45.38 9.67
C VAL A 58 25.26 -46.66 9.87
N ASP A 59 25.66 -46.93 11.11
CA ASP A 59 26.21 -48.23 11.47
C ASP A 59 25.07 -49.24 11.55
N LEU A 60 25.08 -50.21 10.65
CA LEU A 60 24.07 -51.26 10.56
C LEU A 60 24.47 -52.54 11.31
N GLY A 61 25.68 -52.60 11.87
CA GLY A 61 26.21 -53.79 12.53
C GLY A 61 26.10 -55.04 11.63
N SER A 62 25.46 -56.10 12.15
CA SER A 62 25.22 -57.35 11.41
C SER A 62 23.92 -57.37 10.60
N THR A 63 23.24 -56.23 10.43
CA THR A 63 21.96 -56.17 9.70
C THR A 63 22.20 -56.39 8.20
N ALA A 64 21.50 -57.35 7.60
CA ALA A 64 21.55 -57.59 6.17
C ALA A 64 20.76 -56.52 5.40
N TYR A 65 21.48 -55.56 4.81
CA TYR A 65 20.91 -54.46 4.03
C TYR A 65 20.72 -54.82 2.55
N THR A 66 19.57 -54.45 2.00
CA THR A 66 19.25 -54.52 0.57
C THR A 66 18.73 -53.16 0.09
N GLY A 67 19.47 -52.51 -0.80
CA GLY A 67 19.02 -51.29 -1.48
C GLY A 67 18.34 -51.63 -2.80
N LEU A 68 17.13 -51.11 -3.01
CA LEU A 68 16.38 -51.27 -4.25
C LEU A 68 16.18 -49.90 -4.90
N ASP A 69 16.56 -49.75 -6.16
CA ASP A 69 16.31 -48.53 -6.92
C ASP A 69 15.81 -48.83 -8.34
N SER A 70 14.98 -47.94 -8.87
CA SER A 70 14.47 -48.03 -10.25
C SER A 70 15.55 -47.68 -11.29
N SER A 71 16.57 -46.92 -10.91
CA SER A 71 17.65 -46.51 -11.81
C SER A 71 18.74 -47.57 -11.94
N LYS A 72 18.80 -48.19 -13.12
CA LYS A 72 19.90 -49.09 -13.49
C LYS A 72 21.25 -48.34 -13.53
N VAL A 73 21.25 -47.12 -14.05
CA VAL A 73 22.46 -46.29 -14.16
C VAL A 73 23.08 -46.05 -12.79
N LEU A 74 22.27 -45.71 -11.79
CA LEU A 74 22.72 -45.52 -10.41
C LEU A 74 23.36 -46.78 -9.84
N VAL A 75 22.68 -47.92 -9.94
CA VAL A 75 23.14 -49.19 -9.35
C VAL A 75 24.44 -49.66 -10.02
N ASP A 76 24.54 -49.55 -11.34
CA ASP A 76 25.76 -49.91 -12.07
C ASP A 76 26.94 -48.99 -11.66
N LYS A 77 26.70 -47.69 -11.47
CA LYS A 77 27.72 -46.75 -10.98
C LYS A 77 28.18 -47.08 -9.56
N LEU A 78 27.26 -47.35 -8.64
CA LEU A 78 27.59 -47.72 -7.27
C LEU A 78 28.44 -49.01 -7.22
N ARG A 79 28.09 -50.01 -8.03
CA ARG A 79 28.89 -51.25 -8.17
C ARG A 79 30.27 -50.98 -8.77
N ALA A 80 30.37 -50.12 -9.77
CA ALA A 80 31.64 -49.73 -10.36
C ALA A 80 32.56 -48.98 -9.37
N GLU A 81 31.99 -48.23 -8.42
CA GLU A 81 32.72 -47.59 -7.31
C GLU A 81 33.08 -48.56 -6.17
N GLY A 82 32.80 -49.86 -6.33
CA GLY A 82 33.17 -50.89 -5.37
C GLY A 82 32.19 -51.05 -4.20
N GLU A 83 30.94 -50.62 -4.33
CA GLU A 83 29.91 -50.88 -3.30
C GLU A 83 29.65 -52.38 -3.15
N THR A 84 29.77 -52.88 -1.92
CA THR A 84 29.67 -54.31 -1.57
C THR A 84 28.31 -54.70 -1.00
N ARG A 85 27.45 -53.73 -0.65
CA ARG A 85 26.08 -53.98 -0.18
C ARG A 85 25.22 -54.61 -1.28
N SER A 86 24.20 -55.37 -0.87
CA SER A 86 23.21 -55.94 -1.80
C SER A 86 22.40 -54.82 -2.45
N LEU A 87 22.54 -54.64 -3.77
CA LEU A 87 21.80 -53.67 -4.56
C LEU A 87 20.98 -54.36 -5.65
N VAL A 88 19.71 -53.99 -5.77
CA VAL A 88 18.74 -54.54 -6.73
C VAL A 88 18.18 -53.41 -7.59
N THR A 89 18.09 -53.66 -8.89
CA THR A 89 17.48 -52.72 -9.85
C THR A 89 16.11 -53.22 -10.29
N GLY A 90 15.08 -52.38 -10.21
CA GLY A 90 13.76 -52.65 -10.76
C GLY A 90 12.67 -51.71 -10.26
N ASP A 91 11.50 -51.72 -10.90
CA ASP A 91 10.34 -50.94 -10.45
C ASP A 91 9.68 -51.63 -9.25
N PHE A 92 9.73 -50.98 -8.08
CA PHE A 92 9.22 -51.55 -6.84
C PHE A 92 7.74 -51.96 -6.93
N LEU A 93 6.90 -51.25 -7.70
CA LEU A 93 5.49 -51.60 -7.85
C LEU A 93 5.31 -52.88 -8.68
N GLU A 94 6.10 -53.06 -9.73
CA GLU A 94 5.96 -54.15 -10.70
C GLU A 94 6.69 -55.44 -10.27
N MET A 95 7.73 -55.32 -9.44
CA MET A 95 8.54 -56.48 -9.05
C MET A 95 7.73 -57.50 -8.21
N PRO A 96 7.81 -58.81 -8.52
CA PRO A 96 7.21 -59.85 -7.69
C PRO A 96 8.02 -60.01 -6.40
N ILE A 97 7.54 -59.42 -5.30
CA ILE A 97 8.18 -59.48 -3.99
C ILE A 97 7.28 -60.31 -3.07
N SER A 98 7.76 -61.49 -2.69
CA SER A 98 7.13 -62.37 -1.69
C SER A 98 7.87 -62.40 -0.36
N HIS A 99 9.02 -61.74 -0.29
CA HIS A 99 9.86 -61.66 0.90
C HIS A 99 9.44 -60.47 1.79
N VAL A 100 9.65 -60.60 3.11
CA VAL A 100 9.34 -59.58 4.12
C VAL A 100 10.60 -59.32 4.94
N TRP A 101 10.94 -58.05 5.14
CA TRP A 101 12.11 -57.60 5.90
C TRP A 101 11.68 -57.15 7.30
N ASP A 102 12.58 -57.24 8.28
CA ASP A 102 12.30 -56.72 9.63
C ASP A 102 12.03 -55.22 9.61
N LEU A 103 12.80 -54.46 8.82
CA LEU A 103 12.61 -53.03 8.57
C LEU A 103 12.54 -52.75 7.06
N THR A 104 11.52 -52.02 6.64
CA THR A 104 11.46 -51.41 5.30
C THR A 104 11.60 -49.90 5.44
N MET A 105 12.36 -49.25 4.57
CA MET A 105 12.47 -47.80 4.48
C MET A 105 12.11 -47.32 3.08
N CYS A 106 11.45 -46.16 3.01
CA CYS A 106 11.16 -45.48 1.75
C CYS A 106 11.11 -43.96 1.98
N LEU A 107 12.17 -43.25 1.59
CA LEU A 107 12.32 -41.81 1.82
C LEU A 107 12.27 -41.04 0.51
N ASP A 108 11.43 -40.00 0.47
CA ASP A 108 11.26 -39.08 -0.66
C ASP A 108 10.75 -39.71 -1.96
N VAL A 109 10.29 -40.97 -1.96
CA VAL A 109 9.76 -41.62 -3.18
C VAL A 109 8.27 -41.37 -3.38
N LEU A 110 7.46 -41.48 -2.32
CA LEU A 110 6.00 -41.40 -2.41
C LEU A 110 5.52 -40.08 -3.02
N ILE A 111 6.25 -38.99 -2.76
CA ILE A 111 5.94 -37.65 -3.26
C ILE A 111 6.14 -37.51 -4.78
N HIS A 112 6.82 -38.45 -5.44
CA HIS A 112 7.10 -38.43 -6.88
C HIS A 112 6.13 -39.30 -7.71
N LEU A 113 5.21 -40.02 -7.07
CA LEU A 113 4.22 -40.86 -7.73
C LEU A 113 3.16 -40.00 -8.42
N THR A 114 2.73 -40.41 -9.61
CA THR A 114 2.00 -39.52 -10.52
C THR A 114 0.48 -39.67 -10.47
N SER A 115 -0.02 -40.69 -9.77
CA SER A 115 -1.45 -40.87 -9.50
C SER A 115 -1.71 -41.30 -8.05
N LEU A 116 -2.92 -41.01 -7.57
CA LEU A 116 -3.40 -41.46 -6.25
C LEU A 116 -3.43 -42.99 -6.16
N GLU A 117 -3.75 -43.67 -7.27
CA GLU A 117 -3.80 -45.12 -7.35
C GLU A 117 -2.41 -45.75 -7.19
N GLU A 118 -1.41 -45.22 -7.91
CA GLU A 118 -0.01 -45.61 -7.75
C GLU A 118 0.47 -45.35 -6.32
N TYR A 119 0.16 -44.18 -5.76
CA TYR A 119 0.49 -43.80 -4.39
C TYR A 119 -0.05 -44.82 -3.37
N LYS A 120 -1.35 -45.13 -3.43
CA LYS A 120 -1.98 -46.08 -2.50
C LYS A 120 -1.46 -47.50 -2.68
N ALA A 121 -1.26 -47.95 -3.92
CA ALA A 121 -0.68 -49.26 -4.21
C ALA A 121 0.77 -49.36 -3.67
N PHE A 122 1.56 -48.30 -3.82
CA PHE A 122 2.95 -48.25 -3.37
C PHE A 122 3.03 -48.29 -1.84
N ALA A 123 2.25 -47.44 -1.16
CA ALA A 123 2.19 -47.40 0.30
C ALA A 123 1.73 -48.76 0.90
N LYS A 124 0.71 -49.39 0.30
CA LYS A 124 0.24 -50.73 0.71
C LYS A 124 1.33 -51.79 0.52
N LYS A 125 2.05 -51.74 -0.61
CA LYS A 125 3.14 -52.69 -0.89
C LYS A 125 4.31 -52.50 0.08
N LEU A 126 4.71 -51.26 0.38
CA LEU A 126 5.73 -50.95 1.39
C LEU A 126 5.38 -51.54 2.77
N LEU A 127 4.11 -51.43 3.16
CA LEU A 127 3.66 -52.00 4.42
C LEU A 127 3.71 -53.54 4.40
N SER A 128 3.33 -54.17 3.28
CA SER A 128 3.37 -55.63 3.14
C SER A 128 4.79 -56.23 3.17
N THR A 129 5.82 -55.43 2.91
CA THR A 129 7.23 -55.87 2.98
C THR A 129 7.87 -55.63 4.34
N ALA A 130 7.20 -54.93 5.27
CA ALA A 130 7.70 -54.61 6.60
C ALA A 130 7.11 -55.55 7.67
N ARG A 131 7.96 -56.27 8.40
CA ARG A 131 7.55 -57.15 9.51
C ARG A 131 7.46 -56.43 10.84
N ARG A 132 8.47 -55.62 11.20
CA ARG A 132 8.55 -54.94 12.52
C ARG A 132 8.33 -53.44 12.42
N GLY A 133 8.63 -52.83 11.27
CA GLY A 133 8.43 -51.41 11.07
C GLY A 133 8.65 -50.97 9.63
N LEU A 134 7.92 -49.93 9.23
CA LEU A 134 8.10 -49.19 7.99
C LEU A 134 8.51 -47.76 8.32
N LEU A 135 9.74 -47.37 7.99
CA LEU A 135 10.21 -45.99 8.07
C LEU A 135 9.95 -45.27 6.74
N VAL A 136 9.02 -44.33 6.72
CA VAL A 136 8.56 -43.70 5.48
C VAL A 136 8.47 -42.20 5.62
N SER A 137 8.70 -41.47 4.52
CA SER A 137 8.42 -40.04 4.46
C SER A 137 7.36 -39.67 3.44
N GLY A 138 6.59 -38.62 3.76
CA GLY A 138 5.56 -38.08 2.90
C GLY A 138 4.98 -36.79 3.48
N PHE A 139 4.21 -36.06 2.70
CA PHE A 139 3.62 -34.80 3.14
C PHE A 139 2.57 -35.02 4.25
N SER A 140 2.60 -34.21 5.31
CA SER A 140 1.58 -34.21 6.38
C SER A 140 0.39 -33.29 6.10
N ARG A 141 0.58 -32.33 5.19
CA ARG A 141 -0.38 -31.29 4.81
C ARG A 141 -0.25 -30.96 3.32
N PRO A 142 -1.30 -30.41 2.68
CA PRO A 142 -1.22 -29.96 1.30
C PRO A 142 -0.03 -29.03 1.13
N THR A 143 0.77 -29.25 0.08
CA THR A 143 1.76 -28.26 -0.32
C THR A 143 1.02 -27.03 -0.84
N PRO A 144 1.44 -25.80 -0.49
CA PRO A 144 0.86 -24.59 -1.07
C PRO A 144 0.89 -24.72 -2.60
N GLY A 145 -0.23 -24.39 -3.27
CA GLY A 145 -0.47 -24.65 -4.70
C GLY A 145 0.47 -23.93 -5.70
N ASN A 146 1.68 -23.56 -5.29
CA ASN A 146 2.62 -22.76 -6.06
C ASN A 146 4.08 -23.23 -5.95
N THR A 147 4.36 -24.51 -5.66
CA THR A 147 5.75 -25.02 -5.75
C THR A 147 6.27 -25.06 -7.20
N GLY A 148 5.40 -24.91 -8.21
CA GLY A 148 5.76 -24.95 -9.64
C GLY A 148 6.40 -26.27 -10.09
N SER A 149 6.53 -27.24 -9.19
CA SER A 149 7.29 -28.47 -9.40
C SER A 149 6.38 -29.51 -10.04
N ARG A 150 6.65 -29.81 -11.31
CA ARG A 150 5.89 -30.80 -12.10
C ARG A 150 6.15 -32.26 -11.71
N VAL A 151 6.98 -32.48 -10.68
CA VAL A 151 7.51 -33.79 -10.28
C VAL A 151 7.20 -34.16 -8.82
N VAL A 152 6.54 -33.30 -8.04
CA VAL A 152 6.08 -33.64 -6.67
C VAL A 152 4.57 -33.50 -6.57
N HIS A 153 3.93 -34.44 -5.88
CA HIS A 153 2.48 -34.58 -5.83
C HIS A 153 2.02 -34.77 -4.37
N PHE A 154 0.99 -34.01 -3.98
CA PHE A 154 0.26 -34.21 -2.72
C PHE A 154 -1.07 -34.88 -3.02
N TYR A 155 -1.37 -35.96 -2.29
CA TYR A 155 -2.62 -36.71 -2.43
C TYR A 155 -3.40 -36.70 -1.12
N GLU A 156 -2.80 -37.20 -0.05
CA GLU A 156 -3.34 -37.18 1.30
C GLU A 156 -2.18 -37.08 2.32
N SER A 157 -2.50 -36.76 3.57
CA SER A 157 -1.52 -36.70 4.65
C SER A 157 -0.91 -38.09 4.87
N ILE A 158 0.40 -38.18 5.11
CA ILE A 158 1.06 -39.46 5.42
C ILE A 158 0.48 -40.12 6.67
N PHE A 159 -0.08 -39.34 7.60
CA PHE A 159 -0.80 -39.85 8.78
C PHE A 159 -2.18 -40.42 8.42
N GLU A 160 -2.82 -39.89 7.38
CA GLU A 160 -4.08 -40.42 6.85
C GLU A 160 -3.83 -41.72 6.08
N THR A 161 -2.74 -41.79 5.29
CA THR A 161 -2.32 -42.99 4.55
C THR A 161 -2.13 -44.20 5.46
N PHE A 162 -1.64 -43.99 6.68
CA PHE A 162 -1.38 -45.04 7.68
C PHE A 162 -2.26 -44.92 8.93
N ARG A 163 -3.46 -44.32 8.80
CA ARG A 163 -4.36 -44.04 9.93
C ARG A 163 -4.76 -45.26 10.76
N ASP A 164 -4.76 -46.44 10.15
CA ASP A 164 -5.15 -47.70 10.79
C ASP A 164 -3.98 -48.41 11.49
N HIS A 165 -2.81 -47.78 11.55
CA HIS A 165 -1.60 -48.31 12.15
C HIS A 165 -1.06 -47.40 13.25
N GLN A 166 -0.24 -47.95 14.14
CA GLN A 166 0.49 -47.14 15.09
C GLN A 166 1.62 -46.40 14.35
N VAL A 167 1.56 -45.06 14.37
CA VAL A 167 2.53 -44.18 13.71
C VAL A 167 3.32 -43.38 14.75
N ILE A 168 4.64 -43.41 14.64
CA ILE A 168 5.58 -42.64 15.47
C ILE A 168 6.25 -41.60 14.58
N SER A 169 6.05 -40.31 14.87
CA SER A 169 6.68 -39.22 14.13
C SER A 169 8.08 -38.91 14.67
N TYR A 170 9.05 -38.78 13.77
CA TYR A 170 10.45 -38.45 14.09
C TYR A 170 10.84 -37.02 13.67
N GLY A 171 9.89 -36.25 13.12
CA GLY A 171 10.09 -34.85 12.73
C GLY A 171 9.71 -34.59 11.27
N GLU A 172 9.93 -33.35 10.82
CA GLU A 172 9.65 -32.90 9.46
C GLU A 172 10.89 -32.32 8.78
N TYR A 173 11.01 -32.52 7.47
CA TYR A 173 11.99 -31.87 6.62
C TYR A 173 11.37 -31.56 5.25
N ARG A 174 11.60 -30.36 4.72
CA ARG A 174 11.11 -29.95 3.38
C ARG A 174 9.63 -30.30 3.15
N ASP A 175 8.79 -29.96 4.14
CA ASP A 175 7.35 -30.22 4.18
C ASP A 175 6.93 -31.70 4.23
N CYS A 176 7.89 -32.64 4.25
CA CYS A 176 7.64 -34.06 4.46
C CYS A 176 7.80 -34.41 5.94
N SER A 177 6.86 -35.16 6.50
CA SER A 177 7.05 -35.81 7.80
C SER A 177 7.77 -37.14 7.62
N LEU A 178 8.67 -37.44 8.56
CA LEU A 178 9.37 -38.71 8.66
C LEU A 178 8.72 -39.54 9.77
N VAL A 179 8.14 -40.69 9.43
CA VAL A 179 7.32 -41.47 10.34
C VAL A 179 7.72 -42.95 10.32
N LEU A 180 7.70 -43.58 11.50
CA LEU A 180 7.78 -45.02 11.66
C LEU A 180 6.37 -45.59 11.86
N VAL A 181 5.93 -46.43 10.93
CA VAL A 181 4.66 -47.16 11.00
C VAL A 181 4.95 -48.56 11.54
N LEU A 182 4.23 -48.96 12.59
CA LEU A 182 4.32 -50.29 13.17
C LEU A 182 3.16 -51.15 12.63
N PRO A 183 3.43 -52.22 11.86
CA PRO A 183 2.38 -53.11 11.35
C PRO A 183 1.58 -53.72 12.51
N ASN A 184 0.26 -53.74 12.40
CA ASN A 184 -0.60 -54.34 13.42
C ASN A 184 -0.34 -55.86 13.43
N SER A 185 0.06 -56.41 14.57
CA SER A 185 0.16 -57.85 14.74
C SER A 185 -1.25 -58.44 14.84
N ASP A 186 -1.61 -59.34 13.94
CA ASP A 186 -2.75 -60.23 14.13
C ASP A 186 -2.49 -61.12 15.38
N SER A 187 -2.98 -60.68 16.54
CA SER A 187 -3.34 -61.59 17.64
C SER A 187 -4.19 -60.87 18.68
N LYS A 188 -5.36 -61.46 18.96
CA LYS A 188 -6.17 -61.23 20.15
C LYS A 188 -5.31 -61.41 21.40
N CYS A 189 -5.30 -60.44 22.32
CA CYS A 189 -5.20 -60.74 23.76
C CYS A 189 -5.67 -59.54 24.60
N GLU A 190 -6.26 -59.89 25.74
CA GLU A 190 -7.13 -59.08 26.58
C GLU A 190 -6.39 -58.03 27.43
N SER A 191 -7.22 -57.11 27.93
CA SER A 191 -6.93 -56.11 28.95
C SER A 191 -6.26 -56.67 30.21
N THR A 192 -5.15 -56.07 30.64
CA THR A 192 -4.84 -55.91 32.07
C THR A 192 -3.97 -54.68 32.34
N GLY A 193 -4.42 -53.86 33.29
CA GLY A 193 -3.54 -53.37 34.35
C GLY A 193 -2.81 -52.05 34.11
N HIS A 194 -3.39 -50.98 34.65
CA HIS A 194 -2.66 -49.81 35.10
C HIS A 194 -1.43 -50.21 35.92
N VAL A 195 -0.25 -49.72 35.52
CA VAL A 195 0.90 -49.57 36.42
C VAL A 195 1.24 -48.09 36.49
N ALA A 196 1.10 -47.56 37.70
CA ALA A 196 1.36 -46.18 38.06
C ALA A 196 2.83 -45.81 37.77
N ALA A 197 3.03 -44.78 36.96
CA ALA A 197 4.30 -44.07 36.90
C ALA A 197 4.44 -43.25 38.20
N THR A 198 5.45 -43.60 38.98
CA THR A 198 5.83 -42.92 40.21
C THR A 198 6.05 -41.43 39.97
N ASN A 199 5.32 -40.61 40.74
CA ASN A 199 5.53 -39.18 40.90
C ASN A 199 6.96 -38.89 41.36
N LEU A 200 7.80 -38.42 40.45
CA LEU A 200 8.85 -37.46 40.79
C LEU A 200 8.29 -36.07 40.49
N PRO A 201 8.28 -35.14 41.46
CA PRO A 201 7.78 -33.79 41.20
C PRO A 201 8.69 -33.13 40.17
N ILE A 202 8.18 -32.98 38.94
CA ILE A 202 8.73 -32.00 38.00
C ILE A 202 8.46 -30.65 38.67
N PRO A 203 9.49 -29.86 39.01
CA PRO A 203 9.28 -28.51 39.50
C PRO A 203 8.40 -27.79 38.48
N LYS A 204 7.31 -27.17 38.92
CA LYS A 204 6.64 -26.16 38.09
C LYS A 204 7.70 -25.09 37.82
N ALA A 205 8.35 -25.18 36.66
CA ALA A 205 9.21 -24.12 36.17
C ALA A 205 8.32 -22.88 36.10
N ALA A 206 8.68 -21.85 36.85
CA ALA A 206 8.09 -20.54 36.69
C ALA A 206 8.19 -20.19 35.20
N LYS A 207 7.06 -19.87 34.56
CA LYS A 207 7.05 -19.40 33.17
C LYS A 207 7.90 -18.14 33.12
N THR A 208 9.13 -18.25 32.63
CA THR A 208 9.94 -17.09 32.28
C THR A 208 9.16 -16.30 31.21
N PRO A 209 8.96 -14.99 31.38
CA PRO A 209 8.26 -14.19 30.39
C PRO A 209 8.98 -14.29 29.04
N ARG A 210 8.22 -14.40 27.95
CA ARG A 210 8.78 -14.39 26.59
C ARG A 210 9.32 -12.99 26.31
N ARG A 211 10.40 -12.91 25.52
CA ARG A 211 11.12 -11.64 25.30
C ARG A 211 11.23 -11.30 23.82
N ILE A 212 11.10 -10.00 23.54
CA ILE A 212 11.45 -9.40 22.25
C ILE A 212 12.63 -8.44 22.51
N TRP A 213 13.71 -8.65 21.77
CA TRP A 213 14.92 -7.84 21.83
C TRP A 213 15.09 -7.03 20.57
N ALA A 214 15.49 -5.77 20.72
CA ALA A 214 15.93 -4.90 19.65
C ALA A 214 17.17 -4.10 20.11
N TYR A 215 17.84 -3.41 19.18
CA TYR A 215 18.93 -2.48 19.51
C TYR A 215 18.82 -1.19 18.69
N TRP A 216 19.10 -0.06 19.33
CA TRP A 216 19.24 1.22 18.65
C TRP A 216 20.25 2.13 19.33
N GLU A 217 21.08 2.80 18.53
CA GLU A 217 21.88 3.94 18.94
C GLU A 217 21.68 5.09 17.95
N ASN A 218 21.71 6.33 18.44
CA ASN A 218 21.56 7.49 17.56
C ASN A 218 22.88 7.79 16.84
N PRO A 219 22.86 8.02 15.52
CA PRO A 219 24.02 8.58 14.84
C PRO A 219 24.46 9.90 15.48
N PRO A 220 25.77 10.22 15.50
CA PRO A 220 26.26 11.46 16.11
C PRO A 220 25.52 12.70 15.59
N GLY A 221 24.99 13.50 16.51
CA GLY A 221 24.26 14.74 16.19
C GLY A 221 22.87 14.54 15.58
N GLN A 222 22.33 13.32 15.56
CA GLN A 222 20.98 13.03 15.09
C GLN A 222 20.09 12.55 16.23
N THR A 223 18.79 12.84 16.13
CA THR A 223 17.75 12.26 16.98
C THR A 223 17.17 11.02 16.31
N ARG A 224 16.55 10.15 17.11
CA ARG A 224 15.81 8.99 16.61
C ARG A 224 14.67 9.48 15.71
N SER A 225 14.46 8.82 14.58
CA SER A 225 13.34 9.11 13.67
C SER A 225 12.03 8.58 14.24
N GLU A 226 10.96 9.37 14.16
CA GLU A 226 9.65 9.02 14.74
C GLU A 226 9.00 7.78 14.13
N TYR A 227 9.31 7.41 12.88
CA TYR A 227 8.79 6.17 12.29
C TYR A 227 9.27 4.90 13.04
N LEU A 228 10.41 4.98 13.74
CA LEU A 228 10.90 3.89 14.59
C LEU A 228 10.07 3.79 15.88
N ASP A 229 9.49 4.89 16.33
CA ASP A 229 8.57 4.91 17.46
C ASP A 229 7.21 4.33 17.02
N LEU A 230 6.78 4.59 15.78
CA LEU A 230 5.65 3.88 15.18
C LEU A 230 5.91 2.38 15.10
N CYS A 231 7.11 1.94 14.69
CA CYS A 231 7.48 0.52 14.71
C CYS A 231 7.29 -0.08 16.11
N GLU A 232 7.84 0.56 17.15
CA GLU A 232 7.70 0.10 18.53
C GLU A 232 6.24 0.07 19.02
N GLN A 233 5.42 1.06 18.62
CA GLN A 233 3.99 1.07 18.91
C GLN A 233 3.29 -0.16 18.30
N THR A 234 3.67 -0.57 17.09
CA THR A 234 3.13 -1.81 16.49
C THR A 234 3.52 -3.04 17.31
N TRP A 235 4.75 -3.10 17.84
CA TRP A 235 5.17 -4.21 18.69
C TRP A 235 4.36 -4.28 19.97
N ARG A 236 4.20 -3.14 20.66
CA ARG A 236 3.45 -3.05 21.92
C ARG A 236 1.99 -3.42 21.73
N ARG A 237 1.37 -2.97 20.63
CA ARG A 237 -0.02 -3.32 20.31
C ARG A 237 -0.22 -4.82 20.15
N HIS A 238 0.65 -5.48 19.41
CA HIS A 238 0.46 -6.90 19.05
C HIS A 238 1.07 -7.89 20.05
N CYS A 239 2.10 -7.48 20.78
CA CYS A 239 2.90 -8.37 21.62
C CYS A 239 2.99 -7.94 23.08
N GLY A 240 2.50 -6.75 23.46
CA GLY A 240 2.71 -6.17 24.79
C GLY A 240 2.12 -6.97 25.95
N ASP A 241 1.08 -7.77 25.69
CA ASP A 241 0.45 -8.64 26.70
C ASP A 241 1.21 -9.97 26.89
N ASP A 242 1.93 -10.45 25.88
CA ASP A 242 2.59 -11.75 25.87
C ASP A 242 4.12 -11.66 26.03
N PHE A 243 4.71 -10.49 25.78
CA PHE A 243 6.16 -10.30 25.72
C PHE A 243 6.65 -9.12 26.56
N GLU A 244 7.78 -9.33 27.22
CA GLU A 244 8.65 -8.24 27.67
C GLU A 244 9.44 -7.72 26.46
N ILE A 245 9.16 -6.48 26.04
CA ILE A 245 9.80 -5.84 24.88
C ILE A 245 10.91 -4.92 25.36
N THR A 246 12.15 -5.17 24.92
CA THR A 246 13.33 -4.39 25.32
C THR A 246 14.12 -3.92 24.10
N CYS A 247 14.22 -2.60 23.93
CA CYS A 247 15.12 -1.97 22.97
C CYS A 247 16.41 -1.56 23.70
N VAL A 248 17.50 -2.29 23.45
CA VAL A 248 18.80 -2.05 24.07
C VAL A 248 19.46 -0.82 23.43
N THR A 249 20.11 -0.01 24.25
CA THR A 249 20.83 1.21 23.87
C THR A 249 22.28 1.13 24.34
N PRO A 250 23.19 2.01 23.90
CA PRO A 250 24.55 2.07 24.42
C PRO A 250 24.62 2.20 25.95
N GLU A 251 23.66 2.88 26.57
CA GLU A 251 23.59 3.10 28.02
C GLU A 251 23.11 1.86 28.79
N SER A 252 22.31 1.01 28.14
CA SER A 252 21.71 -0.18 28.77
C SER A 252 22.37 -1.49 28.36
N VAL A 253 23.28 -1.49 27.38
CA VAL A 253 23.86 -2.73 26.83
C VAL A 253 24.59 -3.56 27.87
N GLU A 254 25.34 -2.94 28.80
CA GLU A 254 26.08 -3.66 29.84
C GLU A 254 25.15 -4.40 30.81
N GLN A 255 23.95 -3.85 31.06
CA GLN A 255 22.93 -4.49 31.91
C GLN A 255 22.36 -5.76 31.26
N HIS A 256 22.16 -5.75 29.94
CA HIS A 256 21.49 -6.85 29.23
C HIS A 256 22.44 -7.86 28.60
N ALA A 257 23.65 -7.44 28.23
CA ALA A 257 24.67 -8.26 27.62
C ALA A 257 26.06 -7.92 28.22
N PRO A 258 26.34 -8.29 29.48
CA PRO A 258 27.64 -8.02 30.09
C PRO A 258 28.77 -8.81 29.42
N ASN A 259 30.01 -8.35 29.58
CA ASN A 259 31.22 -9.00 29.05
C ASN A 259 31.25 -9.16 27.53
N LEU A 260 30.83 -8.13 26.77
CA LEU A 260 31.08 -8.08 25.32
C LEU A 260 32.58 -7.89 25.05
N PRO A 261 33.12 -8.36 23.91
CA PRO A 261 34.51 -8.09 23.53
C PRO A 261 34.78 -6.59 23.48
N SER A 262 35.98 -6.16 23.90
CA SER A 262 36.36 -4.73 23.91
C SER A 262 36.37 -4.10 22.51
N GLN A 263 36.45 -4.91 21.46
CA GLN A 263 36.29 -4.49 20.06
C GLN A 263 34.86 -4.06 19.74
N TRP A 264 33.83 -4.64 20.38
CA TRP A 264 32.42 -4.43 20.00
C TRP A 264 32.01 -2.96 20.07
N SER A 265 32.38 -2.24 21.14
CA SER A 265 32.04 -0.82 21.32
C SER A 265 32.72 0.09 20.28
N ARG A 266 33.82 -0.39 19.67
CA ARG A 266 34.62 0.32 18.66
C ARG A 266 34.17 0.02 17.22
N ILE A 267 33.22 -0.91 17.01
CA ILE A 267 32.66 -1.17 15.68
C ILE A 267 31.96 0.11 15.18
N PRO A 268 32.33 0.68 14.02
CA PRO A 268 31.83 1.97 13.57
C PRO A 268 30.39 1.92 13.04
N CYS A 269 29.95 0.77 12.50
CA CYS A 269 28.61 0.63 11.93
C CYS A 269 27.65 0.03 12.96
N MET A 270 26.59 0.77 13.30
CA MET A 270 25.52 0.32 14.19
C MET A 270 24.92 -1.03 13.78
N ALA A 271 24.69 -1.25 12.48
CA ALA A 271 24.11 -2.50 11.99
C ALA A 271 24.99 -3.73 12.33
N HIS A 272 26.31 -3.56 12.28
CA HIS A 272 27.26 -4.61 12.66
C HIS A 272 27.30 -4.82 14.18
N LYS A 273 27.17 -3.77 15.00
CA LYS A 273 26.98 -3.94 16.45
C LYS A 273 25.74 -4.76 16.75
N ALA A 274 24.63 -4.49 16.04
CA ALA A 274 23.37 -5.21 16.17
C ALA A 274 23.50 -6.67 15.72
N ASP A 275 24.27 -6.98 14.65
CA ASP A 275 24.58 -8.36 14.21
C ASP A 275 25.22 -9.21 15.31
N TYR A 276 26.15 -8.62 16.08
CA TYR A 276 26.77 -9.31 17.21
C TYR A 276 25.80 -9.43 18.39
N LEU A 277 25.18 -8.31 18.77
CA LEU A 277 24.37 -8.22 19.98
C LEU A 277 23.12 -9.11 19.91
N ARG A 278 22.48 -9.23 18.74
CA ARG A 278 21.30 -10.09 18.57
C ARG A 278 21.58 -11.56 18.87
N ALA A 279 22.74 -12.06 18.45
CA ALA A 279 23.13 -13.44 18.70
C ALA A 279 23.39 -13.66 20.19
N VAL A 280 24.13 -12.74 20.84
CA VAL A 280 24.45 -12.81 22.27
C VAL A 280 23.20 -12.75 23.14
N LEU A 281 22.31 -11.79 22.90
CA LEU A 281 21.09 -11.62 23.68
C LEU A 281 20.19 -12.86 23.59
N LEU A 282 19.97 -13.36 22.37
CA LEU A 282 19.13 -14.53 22.15
C LEU A 282 19.77 -15.83 22.64
N HIS A 283 21.07 -16.02 22.49
CA HIS A 283 21.74 -17.19 23.05
C HIS A 283 21.65 -17.20 24.59
N ARG A 284 21.79 -16.05 25.25
CA ARG A 284 21.75 -15.98 26.72
C ARG A 284 20.33 -16.06 27.29
N ASN A 285 19.38 -15.35 26.66
CA ASN A 285 18.07 -15.11 27.25
C ASN A 285 16.92 -15.80 26.50
N GLY A 286 17.17 -16.30 25.30
CA GLY A 286 16.12 -16.72 24.37
C GLY A 286 15.21 -15.56 23.94
N GLY A 287 14.14 -15.92 23.24
CA GLY A 287 13.12 -14.99 22.75
C GLY A 287 13.24 -14.73 21.25
N ILE A 288 12.83 -13.53 20.84
CA ILE A 288 12.79 -13.08 19.44
C ILE A 288 13.68 -11.84 19.30
N TRP A 289 14.44 -11.76 18.23
CA TRP A 289 15.09 -10.53 17.79
C TRP A 289 14.23 -9.84 16.74
N LEU A 290 14.04 -8.54 16.88
CA LEU A 290 13.50 -7.65 15.86
C LEU A 290 14.49 -6.52 15.60
N ASP A 291 14.83 -6.29 14.33
CA ASP A 291 15.46 -5.04 13.95
C ASP A 291 14.51 -3.87 14.23
N ALA A 292 15.09 -2.72 14.64
CA ALA A 292 14.33 -1.60 15.19
C ALA A 292 13.34 -0.94 14.21
N ASP A 293 13.51 -1.20 12.92
CA ASP A 293 12.73 -0.73 11.78
C ASP A 293 11.79 -1.83 11.24
N THR A 294 11.18 -2.60 12.13
CA THR A 294 10.22 -3.66 11.78
C THR A 294 8.81 -3.23 12.15
N ILE A 295 7.84 -3.35 11.24
CA ILE A 295 6.41 -3.25 11.53
C ILE A 295 5.90 -4.63 11.94
N VAL A 296 5.20 -4.74 13.06
CA VAL A 296 4.53 -6.00 13.48
C VAL A 296 3.06 -5.92 13.11
N LEU A 297 2.57 -6.91 12.37
CA LEU A 297 1.18 -7.00 11.93
C LEU A 297 0.35 -7.97 12.76
N GLN A 298 1.00 -8.93 13.43
CA GLN A 298 0.35 -9.95 14.25
C GLN A 298 1.19 -10.31 15.48
N ASN A 299 0.55 -10.96 16.45
CA ASN A 299 1.21 -11.38 17.67
C ASN A 299 2.29 -12.44 17.39
N LEU A 300 3.54 -12.14 17.77
CA LEU A 300 4.70 -13.00 17.52
C LEU A 300 4.80 -14.22 18.46
N ARG A 301 3.80 -14.43 19.32
CA ARG A 301 3.65 -15.64 20.12
C ARG A 301 3.67 -16.90 19.25
N GLU A 302 3.13 -16.80 18.03
CA GLU A 302 3.17 -17.91 17.07
C GLU A 302 4.60 -18.38 16.79
N MET A 303 5.57 -17.47 16.63
CA MET A 303 6.97 -17.85 16.36
C MET A 303 7.58 -18.62 17.53
N THR A 304 7.29 -18.22 18.76
CA THR A 304 7.81 -18.89 19.95
C THR A 304 7.11 -20.23 20.20
N ASP A 305 5.79 -20.30 19.99
CA ASP A 305 5.03 -21.56 20.02
C ASP A 305 5.54 -22.54 18.95
N ARG A 306 5.87 -22.04 17.76
CA ARG A 306 6.43 -22.84 16.66
C ARG A 306 7.84 -23.31 16.96
N LEU A 307 8.68 -22.46 17.54
CA LEU A 307 10.02 -22.82 18.00
C LEU A 307 9.94 -23.95 19.04
N ASP A 308 9.03 -23.85 20.00
CA ASP A 308 8.79 -24.88 21.01
C ASP A 308 8.33 -26.19 20.38
N ALA A 309 7.32 -26.13 19.50
CA ALA A 309 6.73 -27.30 18.84
C ALA A 309 7.66 -27.98 17.84
N SER A 310 8.56 -27.23 17.19
CA SER A 310 9.49 -27.77 16.18
C SER A 310 10.58 -28.68 16.75
N GLY A 311 10.79 -28.67 18.07
CA GLY A 311 11.95 -29.32 18.70
C GLY A 311 13.30 -28.65 18.39
N SER A 312 13.32 -27.59 17.58
CA SER A 312 14.53 -26.80 17.30
C SER A 312 14.84 -25.85 18.46
N ASP A 313 16.09 -25.43 18.56
CA ASP A 313 16.57 -24.37 19.47
C ASP A 313 16.71 -23.01 18.76
N PHE A 314 16.57 -23.00 17.43
CA PHE A 314 16.57 -21.81 16.59
C PHE A 314 15.39 -21.86 15.61
N LEU A 315 14.88 -20.69 15.24
CA LEU A 315 13.85 -20.51 14.23
C LEU A 315 14.15 -19.24 13.45
N GLY A 316 14.19 -19.35 12.12
CA GLY A 316 14.50 -18.22 11.24
C GLY A 316 13.36 -17.89 10.29
N CYS A 317 13.38 -16.69 9.73
CA CYS A 317 12.51 -16.31 8.62
C CYS A 317 13.38 -15.95 7.41
N GLY A 318 13.21 -16.59 6.26
CA GLY A 318 14.26 -16.53 5.24
C GLY A 318 13.92 -17.11 3.89
N ARG A 319 14.84 -16.88 2.94
CA ARG A 319 14.73 -17.47 1.60
C ARG A 319 14.93 -18.99 1.66
N PRO A 320 14.40 -19.75 0.68
CA PRO A 320 14.66 -21.17 0.57
C PRO A 320 16.17 -21.50 0.60
N GLY A 321 16.52 -22.65 1.17
CA GLY A 321 17.90 -23.15 1.25
C GLY A 321 18.65 -22.73 2.51
N ASN A 322 17.94 -22.66 3.65
CA ASN A 322 18.47 -22.31 4.98
C ASN A 322 19.25 -20.99 4.98
N ARG A 323 18.59 -19.92 4.53
CA ARG A 323 19.15 -18.57 4.48
C ARG A 323 18.23 -17.65 5.27
N PRO A 324 18.25 -17.75 6.61
CA PRO A 324 17.42 -16.90 7.44
C PRO A 324 17.90 -15.46 7.31
N SER A 325 16.94 -14.53 7.32
CA SER A 325 17.17 -13.12 7.62
C SER A 325 17.82 -13.05 8.99
N ASN A 326 18.83 -12.20 9.15
CA ASN A 326 19.35 -11.89 10.48
C ASN A 326 18.47 -10.83 11.17
N GLY A 327 17.64 -10.08 10.44
CA GLY A 327 16.76 -9.03 10.98
C GLY A 327 15.56 -9.53 11.79
N ILE A 328 15.20 -10.81 11.67
CA ILE A 328 14.17 -11.45 12.50
C ILE A 328 14.43 -12.95 12.64
N PHE A 329 14.64 -13.40 13.88
CA PHE A 329 14.72 -14.82 14.24
C PHE A 329 14.47 -15.02 15.73
N ALA A 330 14.13 -16.25 16.10
CA ALA A 330 13.88 -16.65 17.48
C ALA A 330 14.85 -17.77 17.89
N ALA A 331 15.20 -17.81 19.17
CA ALA A 331 16.02 -18.89 19.71
C ALA A 331 15.66 -19.21 21.16
N LYS A 332 15.96 -20.44 21.58
CA LYS A 332 15.93 -20.86 22.98
C LYS A 332 17.22 -20.41 23.66
N PRO A 333 17.19 -20.14 24.98
CA PRO A 333 18.41 -19.95 25.75
C PRO A 333 19.36 -21.15 25.55
N GLY A 334 20.64 -20.88 25.34
CA GLY A 334 21.66 -21.89 25.08
C GLY A 334 21.66 -22.46 23.65
N SER A 335 21.04 -21.79 22.67
CA SER A 335 21.03 -22.29 21.29
C SER A 335 22.44 -22.58 20.76
N LEU A 336 22.65 -23.80 20.27
CA LEU A 336 23.92 -24.32 19.75
C LEU A 336 24.30 -23.63 18.43
N LEU A 337 23.32 -23.31 17.59
CA LEU A 337 23.58 -22.54 16.38
C LEU A 337 24.10 -21.14 16.73
N LEU A 338 23.45 -20.44 17.66
CA LEU A 338 23.88 -19.11 18.07
C LEU A 338 25.21 -19.13 18.82
N GLU A 339 25.49 -20.17 19.60
CA GLU A 339 26.81 -20.38 20.23
C GLU A 339 27.93 -20.43 19.19
N ARG A 340 27.76 -21.26 18.16
CA ARG A 340 28.73 -21.37 17.05
C ARG A 340 28.84 -20.07 16.26
N TYR A 341 27.73 -19.37 16.09
CA TYR A 341 27.72 -18.09 15.39
C TYR A 341 28.48 -17.01 16.18
N ILE A 342 28.29 -16.93 17.49
CA ILE A 342 29.06 -16.04 18.38
C ILE A 342 30.55 -16.40 18.35
N ALA A 343 30.89 -17.69 18.40
CA ALA A 343 32.28 -18.13 18.30
C ALA A 343 32.94 -17.71 16.98
N ALA A 344 32.24 -17.89 15.86
CA ALA A 344 32.72 -17.44 14.55
C ALA A 344 32.89 -15.91 14.48
N MET A 345 31.97 -15.14 15.09
CA MET A 345 32.12 -13.69 15.20
C MET A 345 33.31 -13.27 16.07
N ASN A 346 33.56 -13.96 17.18
CA ASN A 346 34.71 -13.68 18.04
C ASN A 346 36.03 -13.93 17.31
N GLU A 347 36.18 -15.11 16.70
CA GLU A 347 37.37 -15.45 15.89
C GLU A 347 37.58 -14.44 14.75
N PHE A 348 36.48 -14.02 14.10
CA PHE A 348 36.52 -13.02 13.05
C PHE A 348 36.97 -11.64 13.54
N LEU A 349 36.47 -11.18 14.70
CA LEU A 349 36.88 -9.92 15.33
C LEU A 349 38.35 -9.96 15.79
N GLU A 350 38.80 -11.09 16.35
CA GLU A 350 40.20 -11.29 16.75
C GLU A 350 41.14 -11.23 15.54
N THR A 351 40.78 -11.91 14.44
CA THR A 351 41.56 -11.93 13.19
C THR A 351 41.68 -10.53 12.56
N ARG A 352 40.66 -9.67 12.74
CA ARG A 352 40.64 -8.30 12.21
C ARG A 352 41.47 -7.31 13.04
N GLY A 353 41.72 -7.60 14.32
CA GLY A 353 42.46 -6.73 15.23
C GLY A 353 41.81 -5.35 15.35
N GLU A 354 42.54 -4.30 14.93
CA GLU A 354 42.09 -2.91 15.02
C GLU A 354 41.27 -2.42 13.80
N ASP A 355 41.25 -3.14 12.67
CA ASP A 355 40.43 -2.74 11.50
C ASP A 355 39.02 -3.34 11.58
N LEU A 356 38.13 -2.62 12.25
CA LEU A 356 36.74 -3.02 12.50
C LEU A 356 35.76 -2.55 11.42
N ARG A 357 36.25 -2.26 10.20
CA ARG A 357 35.38 -1.94 9.05
C ARG A 357 34.99 -3.21 8.34
N PHE A 358 33.69 -3.39 8.13
CA PHE A 358 33.15 -4.61 7.53
C PHE A 358 32.35 -4.30 6.27
N ARG A 359 32.35 -5.22 5.31
CA ARG A 359 31.32 -5.25 4.26
C ARG A 359 29.97 -5.49 4.91
N TRP A 360 28.91 -5.02 4.27
CA TRP A 360 27.55 -5.04 4.83
C TRP A 360 27.15 -6.39 5.44
N THR A 361 27.46 -7.50 4.76
CA THR A 361 27.05 -8.85 5.18
C THR A 361 28.10 -9.61 5.99
N GLU A 362 29.28 -9.03 6.25
CA GLU A 362 30.48 -9.77 6.68
C GLU A 362 30.32 -10.35 8.10
N LEU A 363 29.85 -9.55 9.06
CA LEU A 363 29.60 -9.98 10.44
C LEU A 363 28.21 -10.65 10.62
N GLY A 364 27.28 -10.36 9.70
CA GLY A 364 25.93 -10.93 9.65
C GLY A 364 25.86 -12.25 8.88
N TYR A 365 25.19 -12.19 7.72
CA TYR A 365 24.89 -13.35 6.86
C TYR A 365 26.08 -14.22 6.49
N SER A 366 27.25 -13.63 6.25
CA SER A 366 28.41 -14.37 5.72
C SER A 366 28.93 -15.41 6.71
N LEU A 367 28.71 -15.18 8.02
CA LEU A 367 29.04 -16.10 9.10
C LEU A 367 27.85 -16.99 9.48
N LEU A 368 26.62 -16.47 9.46
CA LEU A 368 25.41 -17.23 9.85
C LEU A 368 24.98 -18.27 8.81
N TRP A 369 25.03 -17.94 7.51
CA TRP A 369 24.52 -18.81 6.44
C TRP A 369 25.30 -20.11 6.26
N PRO A 370 26.64 -20.15 6.37
CA PRO A 370 27.37 -21.41 6.37
C PRO A 370 26.90 -22.35 7.50
N LEU A 371 26.74 -21.82 8.71
CA LEU A 371 26.32 -22.61 9.89
C LEU A 371 24.90 -23.16 9.74
N THR A 372 23.97 -22.36 9.23
CA THR A 372 22.56 -22.75 9.05
C THR A 372 22.34 -23.79 7.94
N ARG A 373 23.26 -23.95 6.99
CA ARG A 373 23.20 -25.03 5.98
C ARG A 373 23.48 -26.41 6.57
N GLU A 374 24.29 -26.45 7.62
CA GLU A 374 24.68 -27.67 8.33
C GLU A 374 23.83 -27.91 9.58
N TYR A 375 23.02 -26.93 9.97
CA TYR A 375 22.16 -26.97 11.14
C TYR A 375 20.69 -27.20 10.77
N SER A 376 19.99 -28.03 11.54
CA SER A 376 18.55 -28.27 11.34
C SER A 376 17.75 -27.32 12.22
N TYR A 377 16.88 -26.51 11.62
CA TYR A 377 16.01 -25.57 12.34
C TYR A 377 14.73 -25.32 11.54
N PHE A 378 13.69 -24.81 12.20
CA PHE A 378 12.46 -24.41 11.52
C PHE A 378 12.63 -23.06 10.81
N GLN A 379 12.23 -22.98 9.54
CA GLN A 379 12.27 -21.73 8.79
C GLN A 379 10.90 -21.34 8.24
N TYR A 380 10.44 -20.13 8.56
CA TYR A 380 9.31 -19.51 7.89
C TYR A 380 9.69 -19.07 6.46
N ASP A 381 8.70 -19.13 5.55
CA ASP A 381 8.83 -18.50 4.22
C ASP A 381 9.14 -17.01 4.40
N PHE A 382 10.09 -16.50 3.62
CA PHE A 382 10.53 -15.11 3.67
C PHE A 382 9.36 -14.10 3.67
N ARG A 383 8.27 -14.39 2.95
CA ARG A 383 7.11 -13.49 2.81
C ARG A 383 6.24 -13.38 4.06
N VAL A 384 6.38 -14.31 5.00
CA VAL A 384 5.72 -14.24 6.31
C VAL A 384 6.22 -13.03 7.12
N CYS A 385 7.51 -12.70 6.99
CA CYS A 385 8.12 -11.63 7.78
C CYS A 385 8.64 -10.45 6.94
N ILE A 386 8.82 -10.67 5.64
CA ILE A 386 9.39 -9.70 4.70
C ILE A 386 8.56 -9.75 3.39
N PRO A 387 7.30 -9.27 3.43
CA PRO A 387 6.39 -9.31 2.29
C PRO A 387 6.79 -8.36 1.16
N ILE A 388 7.62 -7.36 1.45
CA ILE A 388 8.24 -6.46 0.46
C ILE A 388 9.74 -6.72 0.48
N HIS A 389 10.29 -7.16 -0.64
CA HIS A 389 11.72 -7.47 -0.73
C HIS A 389 12.57 -6.20 -0.57
N PRO A 390 13.72 -6.22 0.15
CA PRO A 390 14.62 -5.07 0.32
C PRO A 390 14.98 -4.30 -0.94
N SER A 391 15.21 -5.02 -2.04
CA SER A 391 15.58 -4.39 -3.32
C SER A 391 14.45 -3.56 -3.92
N ARG A 392 13.21 -3.72 -3.41
CA ARG A 392 12.01 -2.99 -3.80
C ARG A 392 11.60 -1.96 -2.74
N TYR A 393 12.51 -1.52 -1.86
CA TYR A 393 12.21 -0.55 -0.79
C TYR A 393 11.53 0.74 -1.26
N LYS A 394 11.66 1.12 -2.53
CA LYS A 394 10.97 2.29 -3.09
C LYS A 394 9.44 2.18 -3.03
N VAL A 395 8.92 0.95 -3.06
CA VAL A 395 7.48 0.66 -2.97
C VAL A 395 6.88 1.24 -1.69
N PHE A 396 7.62 1.28 -0.59
CA PHE A 396 7.16 1.89 0.66
C PHE A 396 6.71 3.34 0.49
N PHE A 397 7.24 4.05 -0.51
CA PHE A 397 6.94 5.46 -0.77
C PHE A 397 6.00 5.67 -1.96
N GLU A 398 5.48 4.61 -2.58
CA GLU A 398 4.45 4.70 -3.61
C GLU A 398 3.08 4.94 -2.95
N GLU A 399 2.16 5.61 -3.64
CA GLU A 399 0.81 5.91 -3.12
C GLU A 399 -0.25 4.91 -3.58
N THR A 400 0.17 3.86 -4.28
CA THR A 400 -0.71 2.76 -4.72
C THR A 400 -1.35 2.09 -3.50
N PRO A 401 -2.69 1.85 -3.49
CA PRO A 401 -3.33 1.12 -2.41
C PRO A 401 -2.74 -0.29 -2.22
N LEU A 402 -2.58 -0.73 -0.97
CA LEU A 402 -1.96 -2.02 -0.62
C LEU A 402 -2.57 -3.21 -1.36
N LYS A 403 -3.90 -3.21 -1.49
CA LYS A 403 -4.68 -4.25 -2.17
C LYS A 403 -4.48 -4.29 -3.70
N ASP A 404 -4.04 -3.18 -4.28
CA ASP A 404 -3.87 -3.02 -5.73
C ASP A 404 -2.42 -3.29 -6.16
N LEU A 405 -1.49 -3.46 -5.19
CA LEU A 405 -0.12 -3.84 -5.49
C LEU A 405 -0.03 -5.28 -6.00
N PRO A 406 0.78 -5.55 -7.03
CA PRO A 406 1.03 -6.91 -7.47
C PRO A 406 1.65 -7.77 -6.36
N VAL A 407 1.22 -9.03 -6.25
CA VAL A 407 1.71 -9.98 -5.24
C VAL A 407 3.23 -10.19 -5.30
N ASP A 408 3.86 -10.07 -6.47
CA ASP A 408 5.32 -10.18 -6.59
C ASP A 408 6.08 -8.93 -6.07
N VAL A 409 5.37 -7.81 -5.88
CA VAL A 409 5.86 -6.54 -5.35
C VAL A 409 5.65 -6.46 -3.84
N CYS A 410 4.44 -6.77 -3.37
CA CYS A 410 4.02 -6.72 -1.98
C CYS A 410 3.04 -7.87 -1.71
N ASP A 411 3.43 -8.82 -0.86
CA ASP A 411 2.63 -10.01 -0.52
C ASP A 411 2.21 -9.99 0.96
N VAL A 412 1.42 -8.98 1.35
CA VAL A 412 0.80 -8.92 2.68
C VAL A 412 -0.42 -9.82 2.70
N ARG A 413 -0.38 -10.83 3.55
CA ARG A 413 -1.35 -11.93 3.66
C ARG A 413 -1.89 -12.01 5.09
N ASP A 414 -2.96 -12.79 5.28
CA ASP A 414 -3.54 -13.05 6.60
C ASP A 414 -2.59 -13.78 7.55
N ASP A 415 -1.52 -14.39 7.05
CA ASP A 415 -0.45 -15.05 7.84
C ASP A 415 0.84 -14.22 7.91
N THR A 416 0.87 -12.99 7.41
CA THR A 416 2.05 -12.12 7.51
C THR A 416 2.20 -11.60 8.93
N LEU A 417 3.32 -11.91 9.56
CA LEU A 417 3.65 -11.52 10.94
C LEU A 417 4.29 -10.14 11.03
N THR A 418 5.20 -9.81 10.10
CA THR A 418 5.96 -8.56 10.14
C THR A 418 6.24 -7.98 8.75
N VAL A 419 6.65 -6.71 8.71
CA VAL A 419 7.21 -6.03 7.54
C VAL A 419 8.53 -5.37 7.91
N TYR A 420 9.60 -5.72 7.18
CA TYR A 420 10.94 -5.22 7.44
C TYR A 420 11.30 -4.04 6.52
N LEU A 421 11.68 -2.89 7.10
CA LEU A 421 11.75 -1.61 6.37
C LEU A 421 13.13 -1.24 5.80
N TYR A 422 14.23 -1.87 6.21
CA TYR A 422 15.59 -1.58 5.69
C TYR A 422 15.99 -0.08 5.78
N ASN A 423 15.99 0.47 6.99
CA ASN A 423 16.29 1.85 7.39
C ASN A 423 17.47 2.46 6.63
N ALA A 424 18.55 1.71 6.36
CA ALA A 424 19.72 2.22 5.64
C ALA A 424 19.38 2.79 4.25
N MET A 425 18.35 2.27 3.59
CA MET A 425 17.93 2.68 2.24
C MET A 425 16.91 3.83 2.24
N PHE A 426 16.36 4.19 3.39
CA PHE A 426 15.28 5.17 3.47
C PHE A 426 15.77 6.61 3.23
N PRO A 427 15.05 7.42 2.43
CA PRO A 427 15.42 8.81 2.17
C PRO A 427 15.50 9.64 3.45
N VAL A 428 16.47 10.54 3.53
CA VAL A 428 16.62 11.47 4.67
C VAL A 428 15.35 12.31 4.87
N ALA A 429 14.66 12.69 3.79
CA ALA A 429 13.41 13.42 3.87
C ALA A 429 12.32 12.64 4.63
N PHE A 430 12.17 11.34 4.35
CA PHE A 430 11.21 10.49 5.06
C PHE A 430 11.56 10.35 6.54
N LYS A 431 12.85 10.17 6.87
CA LYS A 431 13.32 10.02 8.26
C LYS A 431 13.09 11.25 9.15
N ARG A 432 12.73 12.39 8.55
CA ARG A 432 12.40 13.64 9.24
C ARG A 432 10.90 13.88 9.41
N LEU A 433 10.05 13.05 8.79
CA LEU A 433 8.61 13.15 8.96
C LEU A 433 8.23 12.75 10.40
N SER A 434 7.26 13.48 10.93
CA SER A 434 6.58 13.12 12.17
C SER A 434 5.71 11.88 12.00
N SER A 435 5.38 11.23 13.11
CA SER A 435 4.46 10.10 13.17
C SER A 435 3.13 10.43 12.50
N GLN A 436 2.63 11.65 12.71
CA GLN A 436 1.36 12.10 12.13
C GLN A 436 1.43 12.23 10.61
N GLU A 437 2.50 12.80 10.06
CA GLU A 437 2.67 12.94 8.61
C GLU A 437 2.74 11.56 7.94
N ILE A 438 3.42 10.59 8.56
CA ILE A 438 3.50 9.22 8.05
C ILE A 438 2.13 8.55 8.08
N LEU A 439 1.43 8.62 9.21
CA LEU A 439 0.10 8.03 9.38
C LEU A 439 -0.98 8.69 8.52
N LYS A 440 -0.78 9.94 8.10
CA LYS A 440 -1.67 10.62 7.14
C LYS A 440 -1.33 10.29 5.69
N SER A 441 -0.07 9.99 5.39
CA SER A 441 0.36 9.77 4.01
C SER A 441 -0.37 8.61 3.33
N ARG A 442 -0.63 8.75 2.01
CA ARG A 442 -1.16 7.67 1.16
C ARG A 442 -0.11 6.63 0.80
N THR A 443 1.14 6.86 1.20
CA THR A 443 2.24 5.95 0.91
C THR A 443 1.97 4.55 1.44
N VAL A 444 2.51 3.52 0.77
CA VAL A 444 2.41 2.12 1.20
C VAL A 444 2.87 1.96 2.65
N ILE A 445 3.93 2.64 3.08
CA ILE A 445 4.39 2.58 4.47
C ILE A 445 3.38 3.20 5.45
N GLY A 446 2.75 4.32 5.08
CA GLY A 446 1.66 4.91 5.86
C GLY A 446 0.47 3.96 5.98
N GLN A 447 0.10 3.30 4.89
CA GLN A 447 -0.96 2.27 4.87
C GLN A 447 -0.62 1.08 5.77
N LEU A 448 0.63 0.58 5.72
CA LEU A 448 1.10 -0.53 6.57
C LEU A 448 1.10 -0.17 8.05
N PHE A 449 1.51 1.04 8.43
CA PHE A 449 1.43 1.48 9.83
C PHE A 449 -0.02 1.60 10.30
N ARG A 450 -0.92 2.14 9.48
CA ARG A 450 -2.36 2.20 9.82
C ARG A 450 -2.94 0.80 10.02
N LEU A 451 -2.66 -0.12 9.10
CA LEU A 451 -3.06 -1.52 9.20
C LEU A 451 -2.53 -2.15 10.51
N ALA A 452 -1.23 -2.00 10.77
CA ALA A 452 -0.59 -2.56 11.96
C ALA A 452 -1.17 -2.01 13.27
N LEU A 453 -1.45 -0.70 13.31
CA LEU A 453 -1.98 -0.03 14.50
C LEU A 453 -3.50 -0.15 14.64
N GLY A 454 -4.19 -0.75 13.67
CA GLY A 454 -5.65 -0.82 13.62
C GLY A 454 -6.29 0.56 13.51
N ILE A 455 -5.63 1.49 12.82
CA ILE A 455 -6.16 2.83 12.53
C ILE A 455 -7.00 2.70 11.25
N PRO A 456 -8.33 2.92 11.31
CA PRO A 456 -9.19 2.76 10.15
C PRO A 456 -8.83 3.77 9.05
N THR A 457 -9.06 3.35 7.81
CA THR A 457 -9.17 4.27 6.67
C THR A 457 -10.31 5.26 6.89
N ASP A 458 -10.32 6.36 6.13
CA ASP A 458 -11.40 7.35 6.28
C ASP A 458 -12.78 6.77 5.88
N ASP A 459 -12.85 5.85 4.90
CA ASP A 459 -14.07 5.11 4.56
C ASP A 459 -14.56 4.21 5.72
N GLU A 460 -13.65 3.45 6.35
CA GLU A 460 -13.96 2.60 7.50
C GLU A 460 -14.36 3.41 8.73
N LEU A 461 -13.65 4.51 8.98
CA LEU A 461 -13.99 5.43 10.06
C LEU A 461 -15.36 6.05 9.84
N LEU A 462 -15.68 6.46 8.60
CA LEU A 462 -17.02 6.95 8.29
C LEU A 462 -18.06 5.86 8.51
N HIS A 463 -17.78 4.62 8.12
CA HIS A 463 -18.69 3.50 8.37
C HIS A 463 -18.97 3.35 9.87
N GLU A 464 -17.94 3.35 10.71
CA GLU A 464 -18.08 3.31 12.18
C GLU A 464 -18.85 4.52 12.72
N LEU A 465 -18.54 5.74 12.25
CA LEU A 465 -19.23 6.97 12.63
C LEU A 465 -20.71 6.95 12.21
N SER A 466 -21.03 6.36 11.04
CA SER A 466 -22.40 6.24 10.55
C SER A 466 -23.24 5.22 11.32
N ALA A 467 -22.58 4.23 11.94
CA ALA A 467 -23.24 3.26 12.83
C ALA A 467 -23.51 3.84 14.23
N VAL A 468 -23.04 5.05 14.53
CA VAL A 468 -23.26 5.68 15.83
C VAL A 468 -24.72 6.12 15.97
N LYS A 469 -25.38 5.51 16.96
CA LYS A 469 -26.78 5.83 17.29
C LYS A 469 -27.00 7.17 17.99
N HIS A 470 -25.98 7.76 18.60
CA HIS A 470 -26.16 8.96 19.43
C HIS A 470 -24.86 9.78 19.52
N ARG A 471 -24.97 11.12 19.44
CA ARG A 471 -23.83 12.06 19.40
C ARG A 471 -22.74 11.83 20.45
N ASN A 472 -23.15 11.49 21.69
CA ASN A 472 -22.25 11.23 22.82
C ASN A 472 -21.24 10.09 22.59
N ARG A 473 -21.39 9.28 21.54
CA ARG A 473 -20.45 8.21 21.20
C ARG A 473 -19.41 8.63 20.15
N LEU A 474 -19.64 9.72 19.42
CA LEU A 474 -18.77 10.16 18.30
C LEU A 474 -17.31 10.38 18.74
N ALA A 475 -17.12 11.11 19.84
CA ALA A 475 -15.78 11.35 20.40
C ALA A 475 -15.06 10.05 20.81
N GLY A 476 -15.81 9.03 21.25
CA GLY A 476 -15.26 7.72 21.62
C GLY A 476 -14.74 6.92 20.42
N VAL A 477 -15.40 7.01 19.27
CA VAL A 477 -14.93 6.41 18.02
C VAL A 477 -13.59 7.02 17.60
N LEU A 478 -13.49 8.35 17.64
CA LEU A 478 -12.25 9.06 17.30
C LEU A 478 -11.10 8.71 18.25
N ARG A 479 -11.37 8.60 19.56
CA ARG A 479 -10.39 8.13 20.54
C ARG A 479 -9.89 6.72 20.24
N ALA A 480 -10.78 5.78 19.88
CA ALA A 480 -10.39 4.42 19.54
C ALA A 480 -9.41 4.37 18.35
N CYS A 481 -9.46 5.39 17.49
CA CYS A 481 -8.59 5.56 16.33
C CYS A 481 -7.35 6.45 16.60
N GLY A 482 -7.11 6.85 17.86
CA GLY A 482 -6.02 7.74 18.24
C GLY A 482 -6.19 9.21 17.81
N ARG A 483 -7.41 9.63 17.47
CA ARG A 483 -7.77 11.00 17.04
C ARG A 483 -8.36 11.80 18.22
N ASN A 484 -7.60 12.01 19.29
CA ASN A 484 -8.06 12.68 20.51
C ASN A 484 -7.09 13.73 21.09
N GLN A 485 -6.30 14.41 20.28
CA GLN A 485 -5.43 15.47 20.77
C GLN A 485 -6.22 16.72 21.13
N ALA A 486 -7.09 17.20 20.23
CA ALA A 486 -7.86 18.42 20.46
C ALA A 486 -9.30 18.27 19.98
N MET A 487 -10.25 18.54 20.88
CA MET A 487 -11.69 18.47 20.60
C MET A 487 -12.40 19.76 21.03
N CYS A 488 -13.32 20.26 20.21
CA CYS A 488 -14.04 21.51 20.41
C CYS A 488 -15.55 21.31 20.35
N GLU A 489 -16.29 21.97 21.23
CA GLU A 489 -17.74 22.21 21.08
C GLU A 489 -17.99 23.71 20.93
N VAL A 490 -18.83 24.08 19.95
CA VAL A 490 -19.32 25.44 19.70
C VAL A 490 -20.82 25.46 19.99
N GLY A 491 -21.24 26.24 20.99
CA GLY A 491 -22.60 26.18 21.56
C GLY A 491 -22.65 25.33 22.83
N VAL A 492 -21.84 25.67 23.84
CA VAL A 492 -21.68 24.87 25.07
C VAL A 492 -22.91 24.94 25.98
N ARG A 493 -23.56 26.10 26.06
CA ARG A 493 -24.70 26.40 26.94
C ARG A 493 -24.46 25.99 28.41
N ALA A 494 -24.94 24.82 28.82
CA ALA A 494 -24.80 24.26 30.18
C ALA A 494 -23.69 23.18 30.30
N GLY A 495 -22.94 22.92 29.23
CA GLY A 495 -21.79 22.02 29.18
C GLY A 495 -22.12 20.54 29.28
N HIS A 496 -23.34 20.12 28.88
CA HIS A 496 -23.75 18.72 28.94
C HIS A 496 -23.05 17.87 27.89
N HIS A 497 -23.00 18.33 26.64
CA HIS A 497 -22.36 17.57 25.57
C HIS A 497 -20.82 17.78 25.57
N LEU A 498 -20.29 18.96 25.93
CA LEU A 498 -18.87 19.09 26.30
C LEU A 498 -18.38 18.03 27.31
N ASN A 499 -19.19 17.74 28.33
CA ASN A 499 -18.88 16.70 29.32
C ASN A 499 -18.94 15.29 28.72
N ALA A 500 -19.84 15.04 27.76
CA ALA A 500 -19.88 13.77 27.04
C ALA A 500 -18.63 13.59 26.15
N ILE A 501 -18.18 14.65 25.47
CA ILE A 501 -16.94 14.67 24.68
C ILE A 501 -15.74 14.35 25.58
N LEU A 502 -15.63 15.00 26.74
CA LEU A 502 -14.57 14.72 27.72
C LEU A 502 -14.55 13.24 28.13
N ASN A 503 -15.69 12.68 28.50
CA ASN A 503 -15.77 11.32 29.04
C ASN A 503 -15.50 10.25 27.97
N ALA A 504 -16.05 10.42 26.77
CA ALA A 504 -15.90 9.45 25.69
C ALA A 504 -14.57 9.61 24.94
N GLY A 505 -14.20 10.85 24.62
CA GLY A 505 -13.03 11.18 23.80
C GLY A 505 -11.72 11.28 24.57
N GLN A 506 -11.76 11.55 25.88
CA GLN A 506 -10.57 11.78 26.73
C GLN A 506 -9.50 12.65 26.04
N PRO A 507 -9.84 13.86 25.56
CA PRO A 507 -8.91 14.62 24.76
C PRO A 507 -7.76 15.19 25.58
N GLU A 508 -6.59 15.38 24.95
CA GLU A 508 -5.47 16.10 25.59
C GLU A 508 -5.86 17.57 25.84
N LEU A 509 -6.51 18.20 24.87
CA LEU A 509 -7.08 19.54 24.93
C LEU A 509 -8.58 19.53 24.61
N LEU A 510 -9.39 20.03 25.55
CA LEU A 510 -10.83 20.24 25.39
C LEU A 510 -11.13 21.75 25.27
N VAL A 511 -11.87 22.14 24.24
CA VAL A 511 -12.27 23.54 24.03
C VAL A 511 -13.80 23.65 24.02
N GLY A 512 -14.32 24.60 24.79
CA GLY A 512 -15.74 24.94 24.77
C GLY A 512 -15.92 26.42 24.39
N VAL A 513 -16.69 26.69 23.34
CA VAL A 513 -16.98 28.04 22.84
C VAL A 513 -18.46 28.35 23.00
N ASP A 514 -18.76 29.48 23.62
CA ASP A 514 -20.12 30.02 23.68
C ASP A 514 -20.05 31.54 23.91
N HIS A 515 -21.07 32.29 23.50
CA HIS A 515 -21.12 33.74 23.72
C HIS A 515 -21.83 34.13 25.03
N TRP A 516 -22.71 33.26 25.56
CA TRP A 516 -23.56 33.49 26.74
C TRP A 516 -24.15 34.91 26.79
N GLN A 517 -24.69 35.37 25.67
CA GLN A 517 -25.37 36.66 25.58
C GLN A 517 -26.88 36.52 25.79
N GLY A 518 -27.46 37.40 26.61
CA GLY A 518 -28.90 37.51 26.81
C GLY A 518 -29.53 38.62 25.96
N GLY A 519 -30.86 38.67 25.92
CA GLY A 519 -31.59 39.73 25.21
C GLY A 519 -31.49 39.65 23.69
N LEU A 520 -31.38 40.79 23.00
CA LEU A 520 -31.31 40.88 21.53
C LEU A 520 -30.03 40.27 20.93
N GLY A 521 -28.98 40.09 21.74
CA GLY A 521 -27.74 39.43 21.35
C GLY A 521 -27.74 37.92 21.60
N SER A 522 -28.83 37.36 22.14
CA SER A 522 -28.92 35.93 22.40
C SER A 522 -29.00 35.12 21.11
N SER A 523 -28.41 33.93 21.09
CA SER A 523 -28.71 32.92 20.07
C SER A 523 -30.22 32.80 19.91
N ARG A 524 -30.70 32.67 18.68
CA ARG A 524 -32.13 32.61 18.43
C ARG A 524 -32.78 31.37 19.07
N ASN A 525 -31.96 30.40 19.47
CA ASN A 525 -32.34 29.21 20.22
C ASN A 525 -32.56 29.44 21.73
N ASP A 526 -32.01 30.51 22.30
CA ASP A 526 -32.06 30.83 23.73
C ASP A 526 -32.84 32.12 24.05
N ILE A 527 -33.65 32.59 23.08
CA ILE A 527 -34.52 33.75 23.27
C ILE A 527 -35.41 33.57 24.50
N GLY A 528 -35.27 34.49 25.46
CA GLY A 528 -36.00 34.47 26.73
C GLY A 528 -35.10 34.31 27.95
N LEU A 529 -33.81 33.99 27.78
CA LEU A 529 -32.84 34.03 28.86
C LEU A 529 -32.33 35.46 29.12
N SER A 530 -32.37 35.87 30.39
CA SER A 530 -31.72 37.10 30.85
C SER A 530 -30.20 36.95 30.84
N GLN A 531 -29.49 38.08 30.77
CA GLN A 531 -28.03 38.08 30.87
C GLN A 531 -27.53 37.45 32.19
N LEU A 532 -28.27 37.61 33.29
CA LEU A 532 -27.95 36.97 34.56
C LEU A 532 -27.99 35.44 34.46
N GLN A 533 -29.03 34.88 33.83
CA GLN A 533 -29.14 33.44 33.62
C GLN A 533 -28.03 32.90 32.72
N GLN A 534 -27.65 33.65 31.68
CA GLN A 534 -26.53 33.29 30.81
C GLN A 534 -25.19 33.31 31.56
N SER A 535 -24.94 34.34 32.37
CA SER A 535 -23.71 34.41 33.20
C SER A 535 -23.66 33.30 34.26
N GLN A 536 -24.80 32.90 34.83
CA GLN A 536 -24.89 31.75 35.73
C GLN A 536 -24.65 30.41 35.02
N LEU A 537 -24.99 30.29 33.72
CA LEU A 537 -24.64 29.13 32.91
C LEU A 537 -23.13 29.07 32.68
N GLU A 538 -22.52 30.17 32.25
CA GLU A 538 -21.07 30.29 32.07
C GLU A 538 -20.31 29.91 33.35
N GLU A 539 -20.69 30.48 34.50
CA GLU A 539 -20.02 30.21 35.78
C GLU A 539 -20.09 28.73 36.16
N ARG A 540 -21.26 28.10 35.98
CA ARG A 540 -21.43 26.66 36.22
C ARG A 540 -20.58 25.79 35.29
N VAL A 541 -20.43 26.18 34.03
CA VAL A 541 -19.55 25.49 33.07
C VAL A 541 -18.09 25.63 33.50
N ARG A 542 -17.64 26.85 33.82
CA ARG A 542 -16.26 27.09 34.26
C ARG A 542 -15.93 26.31 35.53
N GLU A 543 -16.81 26.30 36.52
CA GLU A 543 -16.59 25.56 37.77
C GLU A 543 -16.58 24.03 37.51
N ARG A 544 -17.46 23.53 36.63
CA ARG A 544 -17.50 22.09 36.27
C ARG A 544 -16.18 21.59 35.69
N PHE A 545 -15.52 22.38 34.84
CA PHE A 545 -14.31 21.96 34.11
C PHE A 545 -13.00 22.48 34.71
N LYS A 546 -13.07 23.22 35.82
CA LYS A 546 -11.94 23.86 36.50
C LYS A 546 -10.81 22.88 36.87
N SER A 547 -11.15 21.67 37.28
CA SER A 547 -10.16 20.65 37.68
C SER A 547 -9.29 20.14 36.54
N LEU A 548 -9.63 20.44 35.28
CA LEU A 548 -8.83 20.06 34.11
C LEU A 548 -7.64 21.00 33.86
N GLY A 549 -7.59 22.17 34.50
CA GLY A 549 -6.51 23.14 34.32
C GLY A 549 -6.30 23.49 32.85
N ASP A 550 -5.04 23.48 32.40
CA ASP A 550 -4.65 23.84 31.03
C ASP A 550 -5.20 22.89 29.95
N ARG A 551 -5.72 21.71 30.34
CA ARG A 551 -6.36 20.76 29.42
C ARG A 551 -7.76 21.20 28.98
N CYS A 552 -8.35 22.23 29.60
CA CYS A 552 -9.65 22.75 29.20
C CYS A 552 -9.64 24.27 29.00
N ARG A 553 -10.13 24.72 27.84
CA ARG A 553 -10.26 26.15 27.51
C ARG A 553 -11.72 26.49 27.25
N ILE A 554 -12.32 27.24 28.18
CA ILE A 554 -13.67 27.80 28.03
C ILE A 554 -13.57 29.23 27.50
N VAL A 555 -13.98 29.43 26.25
CA VAL A 555 -13.87 30.70 25.50
C VAL A 555 -15.24 31.36 25.42
N ARG A 556 -15.36 32.56 25.98
CA ARG A 556 -16.52 33.41 25.79
C ARG A 556 -16.32 34.31 24.58
N ALA A 557 -16.98 34.00 23.46
CA ALA A 557 -16.91 34.78 22.22
C ALA A 557 -17.99 34.32 21.22
N GLU A 558 -18.26 35.15 20.21
CA GLU A 558 -19.00 34.71 19.03
C GLU A 558 -18.22 33.62 18.28
N SER A 559 -18.94 32.69 17.64
CA SER A 559 -18.35 31.49 17.02
C SER A 559 -17.24 31.81 16.02
N SER A 560 -17.48 32.73 15.09
CA SER A 560 -16.51 33.12 14.06
C SER A 560 -15.28 33.83 14.64
N GLU A 561 -15.44 34.64 15.69
CA GLU A 561 -14.35 35.30 16.39
C GLU A 561 -13.50 34.32 17.19
N ALA A 562 -14.14 33.32 17.80
CA ALA A 562 -13.45 32.25 18.51
C ALA A 562 -12.58 31.42 17.56
N ALA A 563 -13.10 31.09 16.36
CA ALA A 563 -12.37 30.31 15.36
C ALA A 563 -11.03 30.97 14.95
N LEU A 564 -10.97 32.31 14.89
CA LEU A 564 -9.75 33.06 14.55
C LEU A 564 -8.60 32.88 15.57
N LYS A 565 -8.91 32.45 16.80
CA LYS A 565 -7.92 32.22 17.86
C LYS A 565 -7.18 30.89 17.72
N PHE A 566 -7.60 30.05 16.77
CA PHE A 566 -7.03 28.73 16.56
C PHE A 566 -6.41 28.62 15.16
N PRO A 567 -5.22 28.01 15.03
CA PRO A 567 -4.66 27.68 13.73
C PRO A 567 -5.57 26.75 12.93
N ASP A 568 -5.42 26.77 11.61
CA ASP A 568 -6.01 25.74 10.76
C ASP A 568 -5.46 24.36 11.15
N GLU A 569 -6.27 23.33 10.92
CA GLU A 569 -5.94 21.92 11.24
C GLU A 569 -5.54 21.63 12.69
N SER A 570 -5.99 22.45 13.65
CA SER A 570 -5.66 22.28 15.07
C SER A 570 -6.52 21.24 15.78
N PHE A 571 -7.73 20.92 15.31
CA PHE A 571 -8.69 20.04 16.00
C PHE A 571 -8.87 18.69 15.31
N ASP A 572 -8.94 17.60 16.09
CA ASP A 572 -9.42 16.28 15.63
C ASP A 572 -10.94 16.26 15.48
N TYR A 573 -11.64 17.02 16.32
CA TYR A 573 -13.10 17.03 16.38
C TYR A 573 -13.61 18.44 16.68
N VAL A 574 -14.56 18.91 15.89
CA VAL A 574 -15.35 20.11 16.17
C VAL A 574 -16.83 19.77 16.08
N TYR A 575 -17.59 20.09 17.12
CA TYR A 575 -19.04 19.91 17.18
C TYR A 575 -19.76 21.26 17.21
N LEU A 576 -20.68 21.49 16.26
CA LEU A 576 -21.45 22.72 16.10
C LEU A 576 -22.89 22.54 16.61
N ASP A 577 -23.27 23.29 17.65
CA ASP A 577 -24.61 23.27 18.27
C ASP A 577 -25.03 24.67 18.80
N ALA A 578 -24.65 25.75 18.08
CA ALA A 578 -24.87 27.13 18.51
C ALA A 578 -26.23 27.73 18.09
N ASP A 579 -26.33 28.27 16.88
CA ASP A 579 -27.56 28.84 16.31
C ASP A 579 -28.00 28.03 15.08
N HIS A 580 -29.27 27.62 15.04
CA HIS A 580 -29.76 26.66 14.03
C HIS A 580 -30.29 27.32 12.75
N SER A 581 -30.17 28.65 12.62
CA SER A 581 -30.54 29.36 11.40
C SER A 581 -29.54 29.12 10.26
N TYR A 582 -30.02 29.27 9.03
CA TYR A 582 -29.23 29.00 7.82
C TYR A 582 -27.93 29.82 7.76
N ASP A 583 -28.02 31.14 7.99
CA ASP A 583 -26.85 32.03 7.88
C ASP A 583 -25.81 31.76 8.96
N ALA A 584 -26.26 31.43 10.19
CA ALA A 584 -25.35 31.13 11.29
C ALA A 584 -24.58 29.83 11.05
N ILE A 585 -25.29 28.73 10.71
CA ILE A 585 -24.65 27.45 10.40
C ILE A 585 -23.71 27.57 9.20
N ARG A 586 -24.11 28.31 8.16
CA ARG A 586 -23.23 28.56 6.99
C ARG A 586 -21.95 29.29 7.41
N GLY A 587 -22.06 30.28 8.30
CA GLY A 587 -20.92 30.98 8.89
C GLY A 587 -20.01 30.07 9.71
N ASP A 588 -20.60 29.22 10.56
CA ASP A 588 -19.85 28.28 11.40
C ASP A 588 -19.13 27.22 10.57
N LEU A 589 -19.79 26.66 9.55
CA LEU A 589 -19.18 25.73 8.60
C LEU A 589 -17.97 26.35 7.90
N ALA A 590 -18.07 27.62 7.50
CA ALA A 590 -16.96 28.34 6.87
C ALA A 590 -15.81 28.64 7.84
N ALA A 591 -16.12 28.98 9.08
CA ALA A 591 -15.13 29.35 10.10
C ALA A 591 -14.39 28.14 10.70
N TRP A 592 -15.11 27.04 10.94
CA TRP A 592 -14.60 25.91 11.71
C TRP A 592 -14.08 24.74 10.86
N TYR A 593 -14.55 24.55 9.63
CA TYR A 593 -14.00 23.51 8.75
C TYR A 593 -12.49 23.63 8.48
N PRO A 594 -11.91 24.83 8.29
CA PRO A 594 -10.45 24.97 8.19
C PRO A 594 -9.71 24.53 9.45
N LYS A 595 -10.34 24.64 10.63
CA LYS A 595 -9.74 24.32 11.94
C LYS A 595 -9.71 22.83 12.23
N VAL A 596 -10.57 22.05 11.58
CA VAL A 596 -10.52 20.58 11.63
C VAL A 596 -9.33 20.10 10.81
N ARG A 597 -8.53 19.18 11.34
CA ARG A 597 -7.41 18.55 10.63
C ARG A 597 -7.90 17.64 9.50
N ILE A 598 -7.06 17.35 8.54
CA ILE A 598 -7.29 16.23 7.62
C ILE A 598 -7.42 14.91 8.43
N GLY A 599 -8.45 14.13 8.14
CA GLY A 599 -8.92 12.99 8.92
C GLY A 599 -9.69 13.39 10.19
N GLY A 600 -9.86 14.68 10.48
CA GLY A 600 -10.68 15.14 11.59
C GLY A 600 -12.17 15.14 11.24
N VAL A 601 -13.03 15.22 12.26
CA VAL A 601 -14.47 15.28 12.08
C VAL A 601 -15.00 16.67 12.40
N LEU A 602 -15.75 17.23 11.46
CA LEU A 602 -16.68 18.32 11.71
C LEU A 602 -18.08 17.72 11.84
N ALA A 603 -18.74 17.94 12.96
CA ALA A 603 -20.09 17.44 13.19
C ALA A 603 -20.97 18.55 13.78
N GLY A 604 -22.27 18.34 13.81
CA GLY A 604 -23.19 19.25 14.48
C GLY A 604 -24.58 18.66 14.64
N HIS A 605 -25.40 19.32 15.43
CA HIS A 605 -26.70 18.80 15.86
C HIS A 605 -27.86 19.26 14.95
N ASP A 606 -29.07 18.76 15.26
CA ASP A 606 -30.35 19.19 14.67
C ASP A 606 -30.38 19.19 13.13
N TYR A 607 -29.86 18.11 12.51
CA TYR A 607 -30.03 17.82 11.08
C TYR A 607 -31.49 17.38 10.79
N VAL A 608 -32.43 18.29 10.99
CA VAL A 608 -33.86 18.09 10.80
C VAL A 608 -34.51 19.38 10.32
N GLU A 609 -35.54 19.26 9.48
CA GLU A 609 -36.38 20.39 9.11
C GLU A 609 -37.38 20.65 10.25
N ARG A 610 -37.17 21.75 10.99
CA ARG A 610 -38.01 22.15 12.13
C ARG A 610 -38.19 23.66 12.18
N THR A 611 -39.39 24.10 12.51
CA THR A 611 -39.67 25.52 12.79
C THR A 611 -40.14 25.66 14.22
N THR A 612 -39.46 26.50 14.98
CA THR A 612 -39.89 26.91 16.32
C THR A 612 -40.55 28.28 16.25
N LYS A 613 -41.08 28.78 17.37
CA LYS A 613 -41.63 30.14 17.46
C LYS A 613 -40.62 31.23 17.07
N TYR A 614 -39.31 30.95 17.18
CA TYR A 614 -38.24 31.94 17.11
C TYR A 614 -37.25 31.68 15.97
N VAL A 615 -37.15 30.46 15.46
CA VAL A 615 -36.16 30.04 14.45
C VAL A 615 -36.78 29.03 13.49
N GLU A 616 -36.60 29.29 12.20
CA GLU A 616 -36.70 28.30 11.13
C GLU A 616 -35.32 27.64 10.95
N PHE A 617 -35.25 26.32 11.09
CA PHE A 617 -33.97 25.60 11.08
C PHE A 617 -33.43 25.55 9.66
N GLY A 618 -32.22 26.09 9.47
CA GLY A 618 -31.52 26.11 8.19
C GLY A 618 -30.44 25.03 8.06
N VAL A 619 -30.29 24.18 9.08
CA VAL A 619 -29.17 23.23 9.22
C VAL A 619 -29.05 22.30 8.01
N VAL A 620 -30.11 21.57 7.63
CA VAL A 620 -30.00 20.56 6.55
C VAL A 620 -29.70 21.22 5.20
N ARG A 621 -30.24 22.41 4.94
CA ARG A 621 -29.94 23.17 3.73
C ARG A 621 -28.47 23.60 3.69
N ALA A 622 -27.98 24.26 4.74
CA ALA A 622 -26.61 24.76 4.81
C ALA A 622 -25.58 23.62 4.67
N VAL A 623 -25.80 22.50 5.37
CA VAL A 623 -24.90 21.34 5.33
C VAL A 623 -24.94 20.63 3.96
N LYS A 624 -26.12 20.48 3.33
CA LYS A 624 -26.21 19.89 1.97
C LYS A 624 -25.47 20.72 0.93
N GLU A 625 -25.65 22.04 0.97
CA GLU A 625 -24.93 22.96 0.08
C GLU A 625 -23.41 22.87 0.33
N PHE A 626 -22.99 22.87 1.60
CA PHE A 626 -21.59 22.73 1.98
C PHE A 626 -20.95 21.41 1.50
N VAL A 627 -21.62 20.27 1.71
CA VAL A 627 -21.15 18.95 1.26
C VAL A 627 -21.02 18.91 -0.26
N ARG A 628 -22.02 19.43 -0.99
CA ARG A 628 -22.00 19.49 -2.46
C ARG A 628 -20.89 20.39 -2.98
N ASP A 629 -20.81 21.63 -2.49
CA ASP A 629 -19.93 22.67 -3.03
C ASP A 629 -18.45 22.37 -2.78
N ARG A 630 -18.14 21.61 -1.72
CA ARG A 630 -16.78 21.15 -1.41
C ARG A 630 -16.48 19.73 -1.92
N GLY A 631 -17.43 19.06 -2.56
CA GLY A 631 -17.26 17.69 -3.03
C GLY A 631 -16.91 16.70 -1.91
N ILE A 632 -17.48 16.92 -0.72
CA ILE A 632 -17.22 16.08 0.45
C ILE A 632 -17.74 14.67 0.18
N ARG A 633 -16.84 13.68 0.25
CA ARG A 633 -17.18 12.28 -0.02
C ARG A 633 -17.75 11.59 1.21
N HIS A 634 -17.25 11.94 2.39
CA HIS A 634 -17.57 11.25 3.63
C HIS A 634 -18.55 12.05 4.49
N PHE A 635 -19.84 11.75 4.32
CA PHE A 635 -20.95 12.36 5.05
C PHE A 635 -21.86 11.29 5.66
N ALA A 636 -22.25 11.48 6.91
CA ALA A 636 -23.18 10.59 7.63
C ALA A 636 -24.11 11.37 8.56
N ILE A 637 -25.15 10.69 9.04
CA ILE A 637 -26.07 11.20 10.07
C ILE A 637 -26.29 10.14 11.16
N THR A 638 -26.53 10.56 12.40
CA THR A 638 -26.83 9.65 13.51
C THR A 638 -28.31 9.26 13.54
N ASP A 639 -28.60 8.11 14.16
CA ASP A 639 -29.97 7.59 14.38
C ASP A 639 -30.54 8.02 15.74
N GLU A 640 -30.69 9.33 15.95
CA GLU A 640 -31.30 9.92 17.15
C GLU A 640 -32.44 10.89 16.79
N ALA A 641 -33.32 11.22 17.75
CA ALA A 641 -34.54 11.99 17.48
C ALA A 641 -34.30 13.38 16.86
N SER A 642 -33.18 14.02 17.21
CA SER A 642 -32.60 15.17 16.51
C SER A 642 -31.27 14.72 15.92
N PRO A 643 -31.22 14.20 14.67
CA PRO A 643 -30.00 13.65 14.09
C PRO A 643 -28.84 14.63 14.12
N SER A 644 -27.66 14.15 14.47
CA SER A 644 -26.42 14.88 14.24
C SER A 644 -25.92 14.59 12.83
N TRP A 645 -25.37 15.61 12.17
CA TRP A 645 -24.65 15.45 10.90
C TRP A 645 -23.16 15.30 11.16
N ILE A 646 -22.48 14.55 10.30
CA ILE A 646 -21.08 14.19 10.43
C ILE A 646 -20.41 14.37 9.08
N VAL A 647 -19.35 15.17 9.06
CA VAL A 647 -18.43 15.35 7.94
C VAL A 647 -17.06 14.87 8.40
N LEU A 648 -16.54 13.82 7.77
CA LEU A 648 -15.14 13.46 7.89
C LEU A 648 -14.35 14.28 6.87
N LYS A 649 -13.39 15.07 7.36
CA LYS A 649 -12.58 15.95 6.52
C LYS A 649 -11.51 15.13 5.81
N ASP A 650 -11.78 14.80 4.56
CA ASP A 650 -10.80 14.14 3.71
C ASP A 650 -9.63 15.06 3.36
N GLU A 651 -8.53 14.43 2.94
CA GLU A 651 -7.62 15.10 2.02
C GLU A 651 -8.40 15.64 0.82
N PRO A 652 -8.07 16.86 0.35
CA PRO A 652 -8.65 17.39 -0.88
C PRO A 652 -8.64 16.31 -1.95
N SER A 653 -9.80 16.10 -2.59
CA SER A 653 -9.94 15.22 -3.74
C SER A 653 -8.78 15.45 -4.71
N GLU A 654 -8.06 14.37 -5.09
CA GLU A 654 -7.00 14.41 -6.11
C GLU A 654 -7.53 14.96 -7.44
N THR A 655 -8.85 14.89 -7.67
CA THR A 655 -9.46 15.61 -8.77
C THR A 655 -9.65 17.06 -8.33
N PRO A 656 -8.84 17.99 -8.83
CA PRO A 656 -8.98 19.40 -8.49
C PRO A 656 -10.35 19.90 -8.96
N SER A 657 -10.91 20.89 -8.27
CA SER A 657 -12.19 21.48 -8.69
C SER A 657 -12.04 22.16 -10.06
N PHE A 658 -12.96 21.92 -10.99
CA PHE A 658 -12.86 22.50 -12.32
C PHE A 658 -14.22 22.76 -12.94
N CYS A 659 -14.24 23.69 -13.90
CA CYS A 659 -15.39 23.94 -14.76
C CYS A 659 -14.99 23.85 -16.23
N TYR A 660 -15.97 23.59 -17.09
CA TYR A 660 -15.87 23.87 -18.51
C TYR A 660 -16.37 25.27 -18.80
N TRP A 661 -15.82 25.91 -19.81
CA TRP A 661 -16.39 27.15 -20.32
C TRP A 661 -16.23 27.27 -21.84
N SER A 662 -17.14 28.01 -22.46
CA SER A 662 -17.17 28.23 -23.90
C SER A 662 -17.85 29.55 -24.25
N VAL A 663 -17.74 29.96 -25.50
CA VAL A 663 -18.26 31.23 -26.00
C VAL A 663 -18.76 31.07 -27.44
N GLY A 664 -19.85 31.75 -27.79
CA GLY A 664 -20.42 31.71 -29.13
C GLY A 664 -21.39 32.87 -29.41
N PHE A 665 -21.29 33.43 -30.62
CA PHE A 665 -22.05 34.61 -31.05
C PHE A 665 -23.04 34.30 -32.17
N GLY A 666 -24.25 34.86 -32.04
CA GLY A 666 -25.37 34.65 -32.95
C GLY A 666 -25.97 33.23 -32.88
N GLU A 667 -27.14 33.09 -33.49
CA GLU A 667 -27.97 31.88 -33.45
C GLU A 667 -27.23 30.58 -33.84
N LYS A 668 -26.31 30.69 -34.80
CA LYS A 668 -25.55 29.53 -35.29
C LYS A 668 -24.58 28.98 -34.23
N HIS A 669 -23.78 29.83 -33.59
CA HIS A 669 -22.88 29.38 -32.53
C HIS A 669 -23.65 29.03 -31.26
N HIS A 670 -24.75 29.72 -30.99
CA HIS A 670 -25.68 29.35 -29.91
C HIS A 670 -26.18 27.91 -30.06
N SER A 671 -26.50 27.49 -31.29
CA SER A 671 -26.87 26.10 -31.59
C SER A 671 -25.72 25.11 -31.32
N PHE A 672 -24.48 25.47 -31.63
CA PHE A 672 -23.31 24.62 -31.31
C PHE A 672 -23.12 24.47 -29.79
N LEU A 673 -23.20 25.59 -29.05
CA LEU A 673 -23.13 25.58 -27.58
C LEU A 673 -24.22 24.69 -26.97
N ARG A 674 -25.46 24.77 -27.48
CA ARG A 674 -26.55 23.87 -27.09
C ARG A 674 -26.21 22.40 -27.34
N ALA A 675 -25.66 22.06 -28.52
CA ALA A 675 -25.23 20.70 -28.83
C ALA A 675 -24.12 20.20 -27.89
N MET A 676 -23.13 21.05 -27.59
CA MET A 676 -22.04 20.75 -26.67
C MET A 676 -22.56 20.47 -25.25
N VAL A 677 -23.39 21.35 -24.69
CA VAL A 677 -23.98 21.17 -23.35
C VAL A 677 -24.87 19.93 -23.33
N LYS A 678 -25.74 19.77 -24.33
CA LYS A 678 -26.66 18.62 -24.44
C LYS A 678 -25.91 17.30 -24.49
N SER A 679 -24.85 17.19 -25.30
CA SER A 679 -24.04 15.97 -25.40
C SER A 679 -23.30 15.67 -24.08
N ALA A 680 -22.72 16.67 -23.42
CA ALA A 680 -22.07 16.52 -22.12
C ALA A 680 -23.05 16.01 -21.04
N ARG A 681 -24.22 16.65 -20.91
CA ARG A 681 -25.22 16.27 -19.90
C ARG A 681 -25.83 14.90 -20.17
N LYS A 682 -26.08 14.53 -21.43
CA LYS A 682 -26.55 13.18 -21.81
C LYS A 682 -25.60 12.09 -21.33
N LEU A 683 -24.30 12.36 -21.35
CA LEU A 683 -23.28 11.44 -20.88
C LEU A 683 -23.09 11.48 -19.35
N GLY A 684 -23.75 12.39 -18.64
CA GLY A 684 -23.66 12.54 -17.19
C GLY A 684 -22.42 13.29 -16.71
N VAL A 685 -21.85 14.16 -17.55
CA VAL A 685 -20.91 15.20 -17.09
C VAL A 685 -21.66 16.10 -16.11
N ARG A 686 -21.16 16.24 -14.89
CA ARG A 686 -21.82 16.98 -13.79
C ARG A 686 -21.17 18.32 -13.46
N GLN A 687 -19.96 18.55 -13.94
CA GLN A 687 -19.21 19.78 -13.71
C GLN A 687 -19.94 21.00 -14.26
N ASP A 688 -19.70 22.16 -13.66
CA ASP A 688 -20.25 23.40 -14.14
C ASP A 688 -19.76 23.69 -15.57
N ILE A 689 -20.66 24.19 -16.40
CA ILE A 689 -20.36 24.62 -17.77
C ILE A 689 -20.79 26.08 -17.84
N HIS A 690 -19.84 26.99 -18.05
CA HIS A 690 -20.11 28.42 -18.22
C HIS A 690 -20.16 28.75 -19.72
N VAL A 691 -21.19 29.45 -20.18
CA VAL A 691 -21.35 29.79 -21.60
C VAL A 691 -21.56 31.28 -21.76
N TRP A 692 -20.71 31.94 -22.54
CA TRP A 692 -20.91 33.34 -22.95
C TRP A 692 -21.56 33.42 -24.33
N THR A 693 -22.70 34.11 -24.42
CA THR A 693 -23.42 34.30 -25.69
C THR A 693 -24.19 35.62 -25.71
N ASP A 694 -24.39 36.18 -26.90
CA ASP A 694 -25.17 37.41 -27.14
C ASP A 694 -26.66 37.12 -27.42
N VAL A 695 -27.03 35.85 -27.58
CA VAL A 695 -28.41 35.39 -27.76
C VAL A 695 -29.10 35.25 -26.39
N SER A 696 -30.34 35.74 -26.28
CA SER A 696 -31.07 35.79 -25.01
C SER A 696 -31.70 34.47 -24.56
N SER A 697 -31.81 33.48 -25.46
CA SER A 697 -32.39 32.17 -25.11
C SER A 697 -31.49 31.40 -24.16
N GLU A 698 -32.06 30.81 -23.11
CA GLU A 698 -31.31 29.99 -22.16
C GLU A 698 -30.89 28.65 -22.77
N ILE A 699 -29.70 28.18 -22.37
CA ILE A 699 -29.21 26.84 -22.68
C ILE A 699 -29.34 26.00 -21.40
N ARG A 700 -30.24 25.01 -21.42
CA ARG A 700 -30.50 24.17 -20.25
C ARG A 700 -29.27 23.35 -19.86
N GLY A 701 -28.93 23.37 -18.57
CA GLY A 701 -27.84 22.56 -18.02
C GLY A 701 -26.47 23.25 -18.04
N CYS A 702 -26.40 24.55 -18.33
CA CYS A 702 -25.20 25.36 -18.13
C CYS A 702 -25.53 26.66 -17.40
N ILE A 703 -24.49 27.39 -17.00
CA ILE A 703 -24.56 28.74 -16.45
C ILE A 703 -24.33 29.71 -17.61
N THR A 704 -25.38 30.41 -18.03
CA THR A 704 -25.30 31.34 -19.17
C THR A 704 -24.92 32.74 -18.70
N HIS A 705 -23.95 33.32 -19.40
CA HIS A 705 -23.46 34.68 -19.20
C HIS A 705 -23.72 35.49 -20.47
N LYS A 706 -24.20 36.73 -20.30
CA LYS A 706 -24.41 37.63 -21.42
C LYS A 706 -23.06 38.11 -21.96
N TYR A 707 -22.83 37.90 -23.25
CA TYR A 707 -21.70 38.49 -23.96
C TYR A 707 -22.10 39.85 -24.53
N GLU A 708 -21.30 40.87 -24.23
CA GLU A 708 -21.49 42.21 -24.76
C GLU A 708 -20.33 42.55 -25.72
N PRO A 709 -20.55 42.54 -27.05
CA PRO A 709 -19.48 42.74 -28.03
C PRO A 709 -18.68 44.04 -27.84
N ALA A 710 -19.33 45.10 -27.38
CA ALA A 710 -18.69 46.40 -27.12
C ALA A 710 -17.69 46.36 -25.93
N LYS A 711 -17.84 45.42 -25.00
CA LYS A 711 -16.94 45.24 -23.85
C LYS A 711 -15.81 44.24 -24.10
N HIS A 712 -15.93 43.44 -25.16
CA HIS A 712 -15.04 42.32 -25.47
C HIS A 712 -14.52 42.40 -26.92
N SER A 713 -14.40 43.62 -27.45
CA SER A 713 -13.84 43.84 -28.78
C SER A 713 -12.34 43.57 -28.71
N ALA A 714 -11.94 42.40 -29.22
CA ALA A 714 -10.55 42.00 -29.32
C ALA A 714 -10.23 41.65 -30.78
N PRO A 715 -9.07 42.07 -31.32
CA PRO A 715 -8.66 41.69 -32.65
C PRO A 715 -8.41 40.18 -32.72
N ASN A 716 -8.62 39.58 -33.90
CA ASN A 716 -8.14 38.25 -34.26
C ASN A 716 -8.36 37.15 -33.19
N TYR A 717 -9.60 37.04 -32.70
CA TYR A 717 -10.04 36.01 -31.73
C TYR A 717 -9.44 36.10 -30.31
N MET A 718 -8.74 37.18 -29.96
CA MET A 718 -8.19 37.43 -28.62
C MET A 718 -9.26 37.58 -27.52
N PHE A 719 -10.56 37.53 -27.86
CA PHE A 719 -11.68 37.57 -26.90
C PHE A 719 -11.64 36.38 -25.93
N LYS A 720 -11.06 35.23 -26.34
CA LYS A 720 -10.88 34.07 -25.44
C LYS A 720 -10.03 34.45 -24.23
N LEU A 721 -8.99 35.26 -24.41
CA LEU A 721 -8.14 35.71 -23.30
C LEU A 721 -8.84 36.74 -22.41
N GLN A 722 -9.66 37.62 -22.99
CA GLN A 722 -10.46 38.57 -22.19
C GLN A 722 -11.46 37.83 -21.30
N LEU A 723 -12.15 36.82 -21.84
CA LEU A 723 -13.06 35.99 -21.05
C LEU A 723 -12.34 35.06 -20.07
N LEU A 724 -11.11 34.64 -20.36
CA LEU A 724 -10.30 33.91 -19.39
C LEU A 724 -10.11 34.73 -18.10
N LEU A 725 -9.93 36.05 -18.18
CA LEU A 725 -9.85 36.90 -16.98
C LEU A 725 -11.16 36.92 -16.18
N GLU A 726 -12.30 36.88 -16.86
CA GLU A 726 -13.62 36.79 -16.21
C GLU A 726 -13.77 35.49 -15.39
N MET A 727 -13.08 34.41 -15.80
CA MET A 727 -13.07 33.15 -15.06
C MET A 727 -12.44 33.28 -13.66
N SER A 728 -11.59 34.29 -13.41
CA SER A 728 -10.97 34.54 -12.09
C SER A 728 -11.99 34.81 -10.97
N LYS A 729 -13.21 35.22 -11.33
CA LYS A 729 -14.31 35.49 -10.41
C LYS A 729 -14.89 34.22 -9.77
N PHE A 730 -14.62 33.06 -10.35
CA PHE A 730 -15.13 31.78 -9.87
C PHE A 730 -14.06 31.00 -9.10
N SER A 731 -14.52 30.13 -8.19
CA SER A 731 -13.64 29.39 -7.28
C SER A 731 -13.39 27.96 -7.76
N TYR A 732 -12.80 27.82 -8.94
CA TYR A 732 -12.34 26.53 -9.48
C TYR A 732 -10.81 26.50 -9.53
N ASP A 733 -10.20 25.35 -9.24
CA ASP A 733 -8.74 25.15 -9.36
C ASP A 733 -8.28 25.19 -10.83
N TYR A 734 -9.10 24.68 -11.76
CA TYR A 734 -8.84 24.68 -13.19
C TYR A 734 -10.03 25.19 -14.02
N CYS A 735 -9.73 25.91 -15.09
CA CYS A 735 -10.71 26.36 -16.09
C CYS A 735 -10.42 25.66 -17.43
N VAL A 736 -11.38 24.88 -17.94
CA VAL A 736 -11.25 24.09 -19.17
C VAL A 736 -12.03 24.76 -20.29
N PHE A 737 -11.34 25.34 -21.27
CA PHE A 737 -11.98 25.94 -22.43
C PHE A 737 -12.30 24.89 -23.51
N LEU A 738 -13.44 25.05 -24.17
CA LEU A 738 -13.85 24.30 -25.35
C LEU A 738 -14.38 25.25 -26.42
N ASP A 739 -13.98 25.09 -27.68
CA ASP A 739 -14.67 25.75 -28.80
C ASP A 739 -16.12 25.26 -28.88
N ALA A 740 -17.02 26.16 -29.32
CA ALA A 740 -18.47 25.94 -29.29
C ALA A 740 -18.94 24.71 -30.09
N ASP A 741 -18.19 24.31 -31.13
CA ASP A 741 -18.45 23.12 -31.96
C ASP A 741 -17.73 21.85 -31.45
N SER A 742 -17.44 21.80 -30.15
CA SER A 742 -17.04 20.58 -29.43
C SER A 742 -18.24 19.68 -29.14
N TYR A 743 -18.05 18.36 -29.26
CA TYR A 743 -19.09 17.36 -29.04
C TYR A 743 -18.59 16.23 -28.15
N PHE A 744 -19.33 15.92 -27.08
CA PHE A 744 -18.96 14.86 -26.15
C PHE A 744 -19.50 13.51 -26.63
N VAL A 745 -18.61 12.52 -26.72
CA VAL A 745 -18.95 11.12 -27.07
C VAL A 745 -18.73 10.15 -25.91
N ARG A 746 -17.93 10.56 -24.91
CA ARG A 746 -17.72 9.86 -23.64
C ARG A 746 -17.49 10.86 -22.51
N ARG A 747 -17.51 10.40 -21.26
CA ARG A 747 -17.00 11.21 -20.14
C ARG A 747 -15.49 11.35 -20.25
N PRO A 748 -14.93 12.57 -20.28
CA PRO A 748 -13.49 12.77 -20.33
C PRO A 748 -12.85 12.52 -18.96
N HIS A 749 -11.63 11.98 -18.96
CA HIS A 749 -10.79 11.83 -17.76
C HIS A 749 -9.63 12.84 -17.84
N LEU A 750 -9.68 13.91 -17.04
CA LEU A 750 -8.81 15.08 -17.22
C LEU A 750 -7.53 15.09 -16.37
N GLN A 751 -7.28 14.06 -15.54
CA GLN A 751 -6.14 14.07 -14.60
C GLN A 751 -4.80 14.34 -15.31
N ALA A 752 -4.52 13.62 -16.40
CA ALA A 752 -3.28 13.79 -17.17
C ALA A 752 -3.10 15.21 -17.74
N VAL A 753 -4.20 15.95 -17.95
CA VAL A 753 -4.15 17.36 -18.37
C VAL A 753 -3.90 18.28 -17.17
N PHE A 754 -4.51 18.02 -16.02
CA PHE A 754 -4.29 18.79 -14.80
C PHE A 754 -2.85 18.68 -14.27
N ASP A 755 -2.25 17.49 -14.37
CA ASP A 755 -0.85 17.24 -14.02
C ASP A 755 0.13 18.03 -14.90
N LEU A 756 -0.29 18.39 -16.12
CA LEU A 756 0.50 19.18 -17.08
C LEU A 756 0.18 20.68 -17.02
N ALA A 757 -1.04 21.05 -16.65
CA ALA A 757 -1.54 22.42 -16.71
C ALA A 757 -1.01 23.27 -15.54
N ASP A 758 0.31 23.43 -15.44
CA ASP A 758 0.94 24.30 -14.44
C ASP A 758 1.90 25.30 -15.11
N PRO A 759 1.45 26.52 -15.45
CA PRO A 759 0.08 27.04 -15.28
C PRO A 759 -0.88 26.72 -16.43
N LEU A 760 -0.39 26.21 -17.57
CA LEU A 760 -1.11 26.17 -18.85
C LEU A 760 -0.95 24.82 -19.57
N HIS A 761 -2.02 24.37 -20.20
CA HIS A 761 -1.99 23.24 -21.13
C HIS A 761 -2.74 23.57 -22.42
N LEU A 762 -2.08 23.34 -23.56
CA LEU A 762 -2.66 23.24 -24.90
C LEU A 762 -2.06 22.04 -25.62
N HIS A 763 -2.87 21.34 -26.42
CA HIS A 763 -2.38 20.28 -27.30
C HIS A 763 -1.40 20.85 -28.33
N GLN A 764 -0.13 20.46 -28.21
CA GLN A 764 0.91 20.79 -29.18
C GLN A 764 0.83 19.78 -30.32
N GLU A 765 0.48 20.27 -31.50
CA GLU A 765 0.31 19.42 -32.68
C GLU A 765 1.67 19.12 -33.30
N THR A 766 2.22 20.09 -34.03
CA THR A 766 3.37 19.88 -34.91
C THR A 766 4.50 20.85 -34.53
N PRO A 767 5.76 20.38 -34.39
CA PRO A 767 6.88 21.29 -34.19
C PRO A 767 7.06 22.20 -35.40
N ILE A 768 7.36 23.48 -35.21
CA ILE A 768 7.55 24.42 -36.34
C ILE A 768 8.97 24.45 -36.91
N ASN A 769 9.91 23.84 -36.18
CA ASN A 769 11.33 23.80 -36.53
C ASN A 769 11.83 22.36 -36.67
N SER A 770 11.01 21.48 -37.27
CA SER A 770 11.44 20.10 -37.50
C SER A 770 12.62 20.08 -38.48
N PRO A 771 13.70 19.32 -38.19
CA PRO A 771 14.80 19.15 -39.14
C PRO A 771 14.36 18.39 -40.41
N ASP A 772 13.22 17.70 -40.36
CA ASP A 772 12.67 16.93 -41.48
C ASP A 772 11.93 17.80 -42.51
N TYR A 773 11.77 19.11 -42.23
CA TYR A 773 11.08 20.01 -43.16
C TYR A 773 11.97 20.44 -44.31
N THR A 774 11.41 20.43 -45.52
CA THR A 774 12.07 21.01 -46.68
C THR A 774 12.08 22.53 -46.61
N ASP A 775 13.03 23.16 -47.28
CA ASP A 775 13.08 24.62 -47.46
C ASP A 775 11.76 25.19 -48.01
N GLU A 776 11.09 24.43 -48.89
CA GLU A 776 9.78 24.79 -49.44
C GLU A 776 8.68 24.74 -48.37
N GLN A 777 8.68 23.71 -47.51
CA GLN A 777 7.75 23.61 -46.37
C GLN A 777 7.99 24.74 -45.35
N MET A 778 9.24 25.17 -45.15
CA MET A 778 9.56 26.28 -44.24
C MET A 778 9.15 27.65 -44.79
N ARG A 779 9.19 27.84 -46.12
CA ARG A 779 8.88 29.11 -46.80
C ARG A 779 7.42 29.24 -47.24
N THR A 780 6.63 28.16 -47.21
CA THR A 780 5.20 28.22 -47.51
C THR A 780 4.43 28.92 -46.39
N ARG A 781 3.40 29.70 -46.75
CA ARG A 781 2.51 30.35 -45.77
C ARG A 781 1.76 29.26 -45.01
N ALA A 782 2.11 29.07 -43.75
CA ALA A 782 1.71 27.92 -42.95
C ALA A 782 0.67 28.29 -41.89
N TRP A 783 0.73 29.49 -41.31
CA TRP A 783 -0.19 29.89 -40.23
C TRP A 783 -0.68 31.32 -40.42
N HIS A 784 -1.96 31.49 -40.78
CA HIS A 784 -2.60 32.81 -40.98
C HIS A 784 -1.77 33.81 -41.83
N GLY A 785 -1.04 33.30 -42.83
CA GLY A 785 -0.23 34.12 -43.74
C GLY A 785 1.25 34.27 -43.36
N MET A 786 1.67 33.80 -42.18
CA MET A 786 3.08 33.69 -41.77
C MET A 786 3.70 32.38 -42.24
N ASN A 787 4.95 32.44 -42.72
CA ASN A 787 5.74 31.24 -43.01
C ASN A 787 6.44 30.74 -41.74
N LEU A 788 6.81 29.45 -41.70
CA LEU A 788 7.41 28.84 -40.51
C LEU A 788 8.78 29.43 -40.19
N TYR A 789 9.56 29.80 -41.22
CA TYR A 789 10.88 30.40 -41.06
C TYR A 789 10.82 31.69 -40.23
N SER A 790 9.94 32.63 -40.59
CA SER A 790 9.74 33.89 -39.88
C SER A 790 9.23 33.69 -38.45
N LEU A 791 8.40 32.68 -38.20
CA LEU A 791 7.97 32.33 -36.84
C LEU A 791 9.15 31.84 -36.01
N VAL A 792 9.95 30.90 -36.53
CA VAL A 792 11.13 30.38 -35.82
C VAL A 792 12.13 31.49 -35.51
N GLU A 793 12.41 32.38 -36.46
CA GLU A 793 13.30 33.53 -36.25
C GLU A 793 12.75 34.50 -35.19
N ALA A 794 11.45 34.80 -35.21
CA ALA A 794 10.81 35.67 -34.23
C ALA A 794 10.92 35.11 -32.80
N PHE A 795 10.67 33.81 -32.62
CA PHE A 795 10.85 33.16 -31.32
C PHE A 795 12.34 33.17 -30.90
N ALA A 796 13.26 32.86 -31.82
CA ALA A 796 14.69 32.83 -31.55
C ALA A 796 15.25 34.21 -31.16
N ALA A 797 14.77 35.29 -31.78
CA ALA A 797 15.15 36.67 -31.48
C ALA A 797 14.84 37.08 -30.03
N ARG A 798 13.96 36.33 -29.36
CA ARG A 798 13.57 36.54 -27.95
C ARG A 798 14.06 35.42 -27.03
N GLY A 799 15.09 34.68 -27.48
CA GLY A 799 15.75 33.64 -26.70
C GLY A 799 14.97 32.32 -26.62
N ILE A 800 13.87 32.17 -27.39
CA ILE A 800 13.07 30.95 -27.41
C ILE A 800 13.52 30.10 -28.60
N CYS A 801 14.41 29.13 -28.36
CA CYS A 801 14.98 28.29 -29.41
C CYS A 801 14.91 26.79 -29.05
N GLY A 802 15.25 25.92 -30.01
CA GLY A 802 15.35 24.47 -29.78
C GLY A 802 14.01 23.73 -29.81
N LYS A 803 13.90 22.63 -29.04
CA LYS A 803 12.78 21.66 -29.08
C LYS A 803 11.46 22.15 -28.46
N SER A 804 11.30 23.46 -28.24
CA SER A 804 10.17 24.06 -27.54
C SER A 804 9.21 24.84 -28.46
N LEU A 805 9.34 24.69 -29.78
CA LEU A 805 8.56 25.47 -30.75
C LEU A 805 7.52 24.59 -31.45
N PHE A 806 6.25 24.84 -31.17
CA PHE A 806 5.12 24.07 -31.68
C PHE A 806 3.96 25.00 -32.05
N LEU A 807 3.15 24.53 -32.99
CA LEU A 807 1.81 25.08 -33.19
C LEU A 807 0.81 24.31 -32.34
N ASN A 808 -0.23 25.02 -31.94
CA ASN A 808 -1.32 24.53 -31.13
C ASN A 808 -2.64 24.91 -31.78
N ASN A 809 -3.69 24.18 -31.41
CA ASN A 809 -5.06 24.56 -31.71
C ASN A 809 -5.69 25.13 -30.44
N ALA A 810 -6.17 26.37 -30.49
CA ALA A 810 -6.75 27.04 -29.32
C ALA A 810 -8.23 26.69 -29.07
N GLY A 811 -8.71 25.55 -29.60
CA GLY A 811 -10.06 25.03 -29.37
C GLY A 811 -10.21 24.18 -28.11
N PHE A 812 -9.09 23.82 -27.47
CA PHE A 812 -9.06 23.22 -26.14
C PHE A 812 -7.82 23.69 -25.38
N PHE A 813 -8.03 24.28 -24.21
CA PHE A 813 -6.95 24.66 -23.32
C PHE A 813 -7.40 24.61 -21.86
N VAL A 814 -6.43 24.38 -20.98
CA VAL A 814 -6.66 24.30 -19.53
C VAL A 814 -5.71 25.24 -18.81
N VAL A 815 -6.25 26.04 -17.91
CA VAL A 815 -5.50 27.00 -17.11
C VAL A 815 -5.74 26.74 -15.64
N LYS A 816 -4.65 26.62 -14.86
CA LYS A 816 -4.71 26.56 -13.40
C LYS A 816 -4.93 27.96 -12.84
N ARG A 817 -5.86 28.09 -11.90
CA ARG A 817 -6.29 29.38 -11.35
C ARG A 817 -5.12 30.25 -10.87
N THR A 818 -4.16 29.65 -10.17
CA THR A 818 -3.00 30.36 -9.62
C THR A 818 -2.10 30.97 -10.69
N GLY A 819 -2.18 30.49 -11.94
CA GLY A 819 -1.39 30.98 -13.07
C GLY A 819 -2.20 31.77 -14.11
N LEU A 820 -3.48 32.03 -13.88
CA LEU A 820 -4.39 32.65 -14.86
C LEU A 820 -3.89 34.02 -15.34
N GLU A 821 -3.51 34.90 -14.39
CA GLU A 821 -2.99 36.23 -14.71
C GLU A 821 -1.66 36.13 -15.49
N GLN A 822 -0.78 35.21 -15.11
CA GLN A 822 0.50 35.01 -15.78
C GLN A 822 0.31 34.57 -17.24
N VAL A 823 -0.60 33.63 -17.47
CA VAL A 823 -0.98 33.16 -18.82
C VAL A 823 -1.55 34.31 -19.63
N TYR A 824 -2.49 35.07 -19.07
CA TYR A 824 -3.09 36.23 -19.73
C TYR A 824 -2.04 37.24 -20.18
N GLN A 825 -1.16 37.67 -19.27
CA GLN A 825 -0.13 38.66 -19.56
C GLN A 825 0.87 38.15 -20.60
N THR A 826 1.28 36.89 -20.51
CA THR A 826 2.26 36.32 -21.45
C THR A 826 1.67 36.14 -22.85
N CYS A 827 0.38 35.79 -22.97
CA CYS A 827 -0.28 35.75 -24.27
C CYS A 827 -0.34 37.14 -24.92
N TRP A 828 -0.68 38.18 -24.16
CA TRP A 828 -0.68 39.56 -24.66
C TRP A 828 0.71 40.06 -25.02
N GLU A 829 1.74 39.66 -24.26
CA GLU A 829 3.13 39.93 -24.60
C GLU A 829 3.48 39.36 -25.98
N GLY A 830 3.15 38.08 -26.22
CA GLY A 830 3.35 37.43 -27.51
C GLY A 830 2.59 38.13 -28.63
N PHE A 831 1.29 38.41 -28.43
CA PHE A 831 0.48 39.12 -29.42
C PHE A 831 1.11 40.46 -29.83
N ARG A 832 1.47 41.30 -28.86
CA ARG A 832 2.08 42.63 -29.12
C ARG A 832 3.42 42.50 -29.83
N TYR A 833 4.23 41.52 -29.45
CA TYR A 833 5.51 41.29 -30.12
C TYR A 833 5.32 40.97 -31.62
N PHE A 834 4.46 40.02 -31.96
CA PHE A 834 4.24 39.67 -33.37
C PHE A 834 3.50 40.78 -34.13
N HIS A 835 2.49 41.40 -33.53
CA HIS A 835 1.62 42.36 -34.20
C HIS A 835 2.24 43.76 -34.27
N ASP A 836 2.63 44.31 -33.12
CA ASP A 836 3.05 45.71 -33.00
C ASP A 836 4.52 45.90 -33.38
N GLU A 837 5.41 44.97 -32.97
CA GLU A 837 6.85 45.11 -33.23
C GLU A 837 7.27 44.51 -34.58
N LEU A 838 6.80 43.30 -34.91
CA LEU A 838 7.15 42.63 -36.18
C LEU A 838 6.19 42.95 -37.33
N GLY A 839 5.08 43.65 -37.05
CA GLY A 839 4.14 44.13 -38.06
C GLY A 839 3.21 43.06 -38.65
N PHE A 840 3.12 41.86 -38.06
CA PHE A 840 2.22 40.83 -38.54
C PHE A 840 0.76 41.19 -38.27
N GLN A 841 -0.01 41.49 -39.32
CA GLN A 841 -1.39 41.96 -39.19
C GLN A 841 -2.40 40.86 -38.83
N SER A 842 -2.04 39.57 -38.98
CA SER A 842 -2.95 38.42 -38.81
C SER A 842 -2.57 37.52 -37.64
N VAL A 843 -2.04 38.10 -36.55
CA VAL A 843 -1.70 37.36 -35.32
C VAL A 843 -2.99 36.94 -34.61
N THR A 844 -3.18 35.65 -34.41
CA THR A 844 -4.33 35.05 -33.72
C THR A 844 -3.98 34.63 -32.29
N GLU A 845 -4.98 34.21 -31.52
CA GLU A 845 -4.80 33.68 -30.17
C GLU A 845 -3.88 32.43 -30.14
N GLU A 846 -3.84 31.65 -31.22
CA GLU A 846 -3.00 30.45 -31.31
C GLU A 846 -1.51 30.77 -31.26
N ILE A 847 -1.09 31.91 -31.84
CA ILE A 847 0.29 32.40 -31.76
C ILE A 847 0.57 32.95 -30.37
N ALA A 848 -0.38 33.68 -29.78
CA ALA A 848 -0.28 34.17 -28.41
C ALA A 848 -0.15 33.01 -27.40
N PHE A 849 -0.91 31.92 -27.58
CA PHE A 849 -0.79 30.71 -26.78
C PHE A 849 0.48 29.93 -27.09
N ALA A 850 0.95 29.87 -28.34
CA ALA A 850 2.23 29.24 -28.68
C ALA A 850 3.38 29.93 -27.94
N TRP A 851 3.34 31.26 -27.89
CA TRP A 851 4.26 32.08 -27.12
C TRP A 851 4.21 31.77 -25.63
N ALA A 852 3.01 31.75 -25.05
CA ALA A 852 2.84 31.42 -23.63
C ALA A 852 3.28 29.99 -23.29
N MET A 853 2.95 28.99 -24.12
CA MET A 853 3.39 27.61 -23.95
C MET A 853 4.91 27.49 -23.96
N ALA A 854 5.59 28.23 -24.84
CA ALA A 854 7.04 28.18 -24.94
C ALA A 854 7.75 28.87 -23.77
N LYS A 855 7.10 29.84 -23.10
CA LYS A 855 7.65 30.55 -21.94
C LYS A 855 7.28 29.96 -20.59
N LEU A 856 6.06 29.44 -20.44
CA LEU A 856 5.48 29.05 -19.16
C LEU A 856 5.46 27.54 -18.95
N SER A 857 5.73 26.74 -19.98
CA SER A 857 5.57 25.29 -19.93
C SER A 857 6.71 24.58 -20.67
N ILE A 858 6.65 23.25 -20.74
CA ILE A 858 7.58 22.41 -21.52
C ILE A 858 6.78 21.82 -22.71
N PRO A 859 6.69 22.51 -23.86
CA PRO A 859 5.75 22.16 -24.94
C PRO A 859 5.81 20.70 -25.40
N SER A 860 6.99 20.08 -25.40
CA SER A 860 7.17 18.68 -25.77
C SER A 860 6.41 17.68 -24.89
N ARG A 861 6.04 18.05 -23.66
CA ARG A 861 5.19 17.24 -22.76
C ARG A 861 3.71 17.30 -23.13
N HIS A 862 3.26 18.31 -23.88
CA HIS A 862 1.85 18.54 -24.19
C HIS A 862 1.47 18.06 -25.59
N ARG A 863 2.25 17.13 -26.17
CA ARG A 863 2.03 16.67 -27.54
C ARG A 863 0.76 15.86 -27.68
N VAL A 864 -0.06 16.21 -28.68
CA VAL A 864 -1.29 15.49 -29.02
C VAL A 864 -1.05 14.02 -29.40
N THR A 865 0.18 13.67 -29.79
CA THR A 865 0.55 12.28 -30.11
C THR A 865 0.62 11.35 -28.89
N ARG A 866 0.53 11.88 -27.66
CA ARG A 866 0.41 11.07 -26.43
C ARG A 866 -1.00 10.52 -26.34
N SER A 867 -1.15 9.22 -26.12
CA SER A 867 -2.46 8.55 -26.05
C SER A 867 -3.34 9.15 -24.95
N GLU A 868 -2.76 9.38 -23.78
CA GLU A 868 -3.42 9.95 -22.61
C GLU A 868 -3.94 11.39 -22.83
N LEU A 869 -3.44 12.11 -23.83
CA LEU A 869 -3.91 13.45 -24.20
C LEU A 869 -4.90 13.40 -25.38
N SER A 870 -4.59 12.64 -26.43
CA SER A 870 -5.48 12.47 -27.59
C SER A 870 -6.78 11.73 -27.29
N GLU A 871 -6.84 10.95 -26.20
CA GLU A 871 -8.07 10.33 -25.71
C GLU A 871 -9.01 11.31 -24.98
N ILE A 872 -8.54 12.52 -24.66
CA ILE A 872 -9.37 13.55 -24.00
C ILE A 872 -10.08 14.39 -25.04
N TRP A 873 -9.30 15.04 -25.90
CA TRP A 873 -9.80 15.97 -26.91
C TRP A 873 -9.01 15.86 -28.20
N CYS A 874 -9.70 15.82 -29.34
CA CYS A 874 -9.03 15.86 -30.64
C CYS A 874 -9.90 16.54 -31.69
N THR A 875 -9.26 17.23 -32.63
CA THR A 875 -9.95 17.86 -33.76
C THR A 875 -10.27 16.83 -34.85
N ASP A 876 -11.53 16.77 -35.26
CA ASP A 876 -11.92 16.04 -36.47
C ASP A 876 -11.44 16.79 -37.72
N ARG A 877 -10.56 16.16 -38.49
CA ARG A 877 -10.05 16.70 -39.75
C ARG A 877 -10.88 16.26 -40.96
N GLY A 878 -12.05 15.65 -40.75
CA GLY A 878 -13.06 15.34 -41.78
C GLY A 878 -13.58 13.91 -41.77
N CYS A 879 -13.23 13.09 -40.78
CA CYS A 879 -13.70 11.71 -40.60
C CYS A 879 -15.20 11.63 -40.31
N PHE A 880 -15.78 12.68 -39.74
CA PHE A 880 -17.21 12.77 -39.45
C PHE A 880 -17.94 13.78 -40.32
N ARG A 881 -17.35 14.25 -41.43
CA ARG A 881 -18.04 15.19 -42.32
C ARG A 881 -19.45 14.69 -42.68
N GLY A 882 -20.45 15.50 -42.36
CA GLY A 882 -21.86 15.18 -42.63
C GLY A 882 -22.54 14.25 -41.61
N ARG A 883 -21.87 13.89 -40.51
CA ARG A 883 -22.42 13.08 -39.41
C ARG A 883 -21.90 13.54 -38.04
N LEU A 884 -22.57 13.15 -36.96
CA LEU A 884 -22.05 13.37 -35.61
C LEU A 884 -20.92 12.37 -35.27
N PRO A 885 -19.97 12.75 -34.41
CA PRO A 885 -18.98 11.82 -33.87
C PRO A 885 -19.64 10.67 -33.09
N THR A 886 -19.14 9.44 -33.25
CA THR A 886 -19.78 8.22 -32.71
C THR A 886 -19.11 7.66 -31.46
N GLY A 887 -17.97 8.20 -31.03
CA GLY A 887 -17.17 7.66 -29.92
C GLY A 887 -16.26 6.50 -30.30
N GLU A 888 -16.25 6.13 -31.58
CA GLU A 888 -15.33 5.16 -32.17
C GLU A 888 -14.00 5.81 -32.55
N PRO A 889 -12.88 5.06 -32.53
CA PRO A 889 -11.60 5.57 -32.99
C PRO A 889 -11.63 6.07 -34.44
N PHE A 890 -10.90 7.14 -34.73
CA PHE A 890 -10.74 7.68 -36.09
C PHE A 890 -9.30 8.09 -36.36
N GLN A 891 -8.97 8.31 -37.64
CA GLN A 891 -7.63 8.71 -38.07
C GLN A 891 -7.45 10.22 -37.94
N HIS A 892 -6.48 10.65 -37.14
CA HIS A 892 -6.02 12.03 -37.09
C HIS A 892 -4.65 12.15 -37.79
N TRP A 893 -4.30 13.36 -38.26
CA TRP A 893 -2.99 13.62 -38.83
C TRP A 893 -2.42 14.96 -38.44
N LEU A 894 -1.10 15.02 -38.31
CA LEU A 894 -0.36 16.25 -38.09
C LEU A 894 -0.21 17.03 -39.40
N ASN A 895 -0.34 18.34 -39.31
CA ASN A 895 -0.03 19.25 -40.42
C ASN A 895 1.46 19.14 -40.78
N TRP A 896 1.80 19.42 -42.05
CA TRP A 896 3.16 19.40 -42.65
C TRP A 896 3.91 18.06 -42.66
N THR A 897 3.84 17.25 -41.59
CA THR A 897 4.43 15.91 -41.56
C THR A 897 3.55 14.86 -42.21
N GLY A 898 2.23 15.07 -42.23
CA GLY A 898 1.26 14.10 -42.77
C GLY A 898 1.16 12.80 -41.96
N THR A 899 1.84 12.72 -40.82
CA THR A 899 1.84 11.56 -39.92
C THR A 899 0.42 11.29 -39.46
N LYS A 900 -0.09 10.10 -39.76
CA LYS A 900 -1.42 9.63 -39.39
C LYS A 900 -1.35 8.66 -38.22
N TRP A 901 -2.31 8.75 -37.30
CA TRP A 901 -2.50 7.76 -36.24
C TRP A 901 -3.96 7.69 -35.81
N SER A 902 -4.31 6.58 -35.17
CA SER A 902 -5.64 6.37 -34.61
C SER A 902 -5.77 7.12 -33.29
N VAL A 903 -6.86 7.86 -33.11
CA VAL A 903 -7.24 8.55 -31.86
C VAL A 903 -8.64 8.14 -31.44
N ASN A 904 -8.92 8.17 -30.13
CA ASN A 904 -10.24 7.86 -29.58
C ASN A 904 -10.66 8.89 -28.51
N PRO A 905 -10.81 10.17 -28.89
CA PRO A 905 -11.11 11.24 -27.94
C PRO A 905 -12.49 11.13 -27.31
N ALA A 906 -12.62 11.52 -26.03
CA ALA A 906 -13.90 11.68 -25.34
C ALA A 906 -14.65 12.94 -25.80
N ILE A 907 -13.93 13.98 -26.24
CA ILE A 907 -14.47 15.22 -26.78
C ILE A 907 -13.91 15.43 -28.19
N VAL A 908 -14.78 15.56 -29.18
CA VAL A 908 -14.39 15.78 -30.57
C VAL A 908 -14.69 17.21 -30.95
N HIS A 909 -13.68 17.96 -31.40
CA HIS A 909 -13.88 19.25 -32.04
C HIS A 909 -14.36 19.03 -33.48
N ALA A 910 -15.68 19.13 -33.67
CA ALA A 910 -16.41 18.66 -34.84
C ALA A 910 -16.65 19.79 -35.87
N HIS A 911 -15.63 20.59 -36.17
CA HIS A 911 -15.76 21.78 -37.02
C HIS A 911 -16.17 21.50 -38.47
N LYS A 912 -16.10 20.23 -38.93
CA LYS A 912 -16.59 19.78 -40.26
C LYS A 912 -18.01 19.21 -40.24
N SER A 913 -18.69 19.18 -39.09
CA SER A 913 -20.04 18.63 -38.89
C SER A 913 -21.03 19.67 -38.35
N LYS A 914 -20.81 20.94 -38.69
CA LYS A 914 -21.59 22.08 -38.15
C LYS A 914 -23.10 21.94 -38.35
N GLN A 915 -23.56 21.47 -39.51
CA GLN A 915 -24.99 21.30 -39.74
C GLN A 915 -25.59 20.23 -38.81
N GLN A 916 -24.90 19.11 -38.63
CA GLN A 916 -25.36 18.03 -37.76
C GLN A 916 -25.40 18.45 -36.29
N LEU A 917 -24.49 19.33 -35.85
CA LEU A 917 -24.56 19.93 -34.51
C LEU A 917 -25.79 20.81 -34.34
N ILE A 918 -26.17 21.58 -35.36
CA ILE A 918 -27.39 22.42 -35.34
C ILE A 918 -28.62 21.52 -35.26
N ASP A 919 -28.69 20.48 -36.10
CA ASP A 919 -29.82 19.56 -36.12
C ASP A 919 -29.99 18.85 -34.76
N TYR A 920 -28.88 18.38 -34.17
CA TYR A 920 -28.88 17.74 -32.84
C TYR A 920 -29.31 18.66 -31.69
N ALA A 921 -29.07 19.97 -31.82
CA ALA A 921 -29.46 20.96 -30.83
C ALA A 921 -30.96 21.31 -30.89
N ALA A 922 -31.61 21.09 -32.04
CA ALA A 922 -33.02 21.32 -32.28
C ALA A 922 -33.90 20.16 -31.78
N ASP A 923 -33.42 18.92 -31.95
CA ASP A 923 -33.93 17.73 -31.25
C ASP A 923 -33.79 17.85 -29.73
#